data_AF-A0A2N3GFU7-F1
#
_entry.id   AF-A0A2N3GFU7-F1
#
_cell.length_a   1.000
_cell.length_b   1.000
_cell.length_c   1.000
_cell.angle_alpha   90.00
_cell.angle_beta   90.00
_cell.angle_gamma   90.00
#
_symmetry.space_group_name_H-M   'P 1'
#
loop_
_entity.id
_entity.type
_entity.pdbx_description
1 polymer ?
#
loop_
_entity_poly.entity_id
_entity_poly.type
_entity_poly.pdbx_seq_one_letter_code
_entity_poly.pdbx_strand_id
1 'polypeptide(L)'
;MHRHLDAVVTELNTGWRLDAPGGEVDAAVPGTVAQALTRAGLFDPATPVPLQDRDWWYRCRLSQPAGPAVLRFEGLATLAEIFLNGELIAHSDSMYVALDLDVELTGEDEVAIRFIALTEALAAKGPRALWRPRLLDDQGLRLVRTTLLGHMPGWAPTIQAVGPYRPIRLIRPGRISLDQVRIAADLSEDGAGLLAVSAAGVPDGLVLRCAGVETSFTGDSERSIATLVMPDVDPWWPATHGTPALYDIEVVLDGDAHLLTRTGFRHLEVSTGDEVGIAINGVPIFCRGAVWTNADLLGLSGDRATCLPLLKQLADAGANLLRVPGIATYEAPAFFELCDELGLLVVADFMFANFDYPATDPAWLALVETEVRQFLQARQGSPSLAMCTAGSEIAQQASMLGLPPQRWYSALATDTLPGLVAELRPDVGYVPGSPSGGALPFAPDAGVGHYYGVGAYERPLEDARRANVGFATECLAFANLSDDDSLDLDAGVPQDPGTDWDFADTRNHYVERLYDLDRDQLRADAPLAFADFGRAAVAEVVTEAFTEWRRAGSSCRGALVFHLADLAPGAGWGVLDSAHRPKSIFRALARVWRPVWVGLTDEGTNGLRVQLANDTAEPVTAQLELFGLRDGAVVVARATVDVRLEPRSVTALNATDLYGGFFDYTYAYRFGAPELEVAVARLRVDGEVVSEAFSFPLGRPAALAPAGLQAEVHESADGWTVHLTADRFAQSAHLVVPGFAVADDWFHLVPGEPRHVELRPLPETAVDARPSGTVRALATVPVAFSAKP
;
A
#
# COMPACT_ATOMS: atom_id res chain seq x y z
N MET A 1 -12.88 -8.38 23.46
CA MET A 1 -11.89 -9.32 24.02
C MET A 1 -11.27 -8.69 25.25
N HIS A 2 -10.97 -9.49 26.25
CA HIS A 2 -10.34 -9.01 27.48
C HIS A 2 -8.88 -8.59 27.23
N ARG A 3 -8.47 -7.46 27.80
CA ARG A 3 -7.06 -7.04 27.85
C ARG A 3 -6.49 -7.44 29.20
N HIS A 4 -5.64 -8.47 29.20
CA HIS A 4 -4.92 -8.93 30.38
C HIS A 4 -3.49 -8.37 30.36
N LEU A 5 -3.21 -7.33 31.16
CA LEU A 5 -2.00 -6.51 31.02
C LEU A 5 -0.83 -6.96 31.90
N ASP A 6 -1.11 -7.64 33.00
CA ASP A 6 -0.14 -8.25 33.91
C ASP A 6 -0.24 -9.78 33.90
N ALA A 7 -0.80 -10.33 32.83
CA ALA A 7 -0.93 -11.77 32.63
C ALA A 7 0.40 -12.44 32.25
N VAL A 8 0.51 -13.72 32.58
CA VAL A 8 1.52 -14.59 31.99
C VAL A 8 0.99 -15.09 30.64
N VAL A 9 1.59 -14.59 29.56
CA VAL A 9 1.23 -14.98 28.19
C VAL A 9 2.29 -15.90 27.62
N THR A 10 1.87 -17.07 27.14
CA THR A 10 2.72 -17.99 26.37
C THR A 10 2.22 -18.03 24.93
N GLU A 11 3.07 -17.61 24.00
CA GLU A 11 2.83 -17.77 22.57
C GLU A 11 2.98 -19.27 22.21
N LEU A 12 1.95 -19.87 21.64
CA LEU A 12 1.96 -21.26 21.21
C LEU A 12 2.46 -21.36 19.76
N ASN A 13 3.70 -20.94 19.53
CA ASN A 13 4.28 -20.80 18.18
C ASN A 13 5.15 -21.98 17.71
N THR A 14 5.36 -22.98 18.58
CA THR A 14 6.20 -24.16 18.30
C THR A 14 5.49 -25.44 18.75
N GLY A 15 5.97 -26.59 18.28
CA GLY A 15 5.45 -27.91 18.68
C GLY A 15 4.18 -28.36 17.96
N TRP A 16 3.67 -27.57 17.00
CA TRP A 16 2.52 -27.93 16.18
C TRP A 16 2.88 -28.96 15.10
N ARG A 17 2.02 -29.96 14.96
CA ARG A 17 2.07 -30.98 13.92
C ARG A 17 0.83 -30.92 13.06
N LEU A 18 1.02 -31.07 11.75
CA LEU A 18 -0.04 -31.14 10.76
C LEU A 18 -0.17 -32.58 10.25
N ASP A 19 -1.37 -33.13 10.28
CA ASP A 19 -1.67 -34.42 9.63
C ASP A 19 -1.63 -34.24 8.12
N ALA A 20 -0.56 -34.72 7.48
CA ALA A 20 -0.34 -34.60 6.04
C ALA A 20 -0.35 -35.97 5.33
N PRO A 21 -0.49 -36.02 4.00
CA PRO A 21 -0.34 -37.25 3.24
C PRO A 21 1.02 -37.90 3.52
N GLY A 22 1.01 -39.14 4.03
CA GLY A 22 2.22 -39.89 4.34
C GLY A 22 2.75 -39.72 5.78
N GLY A 23 2.11 -38.90 6.62
CA GLY A 23 2.43 -38.78 8.05
C GLY A 23 2.34 -37.35 8.56
N GLU A 24 2.59 -37.17 9.87
CA GLU A 24 2.61 -35.84 10.49
C GLU A 24 3.84 -35.04 10.04
N VAL A 25 3.67 -33.78 9.68
CA VAL A 25 4.76 -32.82 9.39
C VAL A 25 4.77 -31.71 10.42
N ASP A 26 5.89 -30.99 10.55
CA ASP A 26 5.96 -29.81 11.40
C ASP A 26 5.18 -28.66 10.77
N ALA A 27 4.45 -27.89 11.60
CA ALA A 27 3.66 -26.76 11.15
C ALA A 27 3.94 -25.51 11.98
N ALA A 28 3.94 -24.35 11.33
CA ALA A 28 4.09 -23.07 12.01
C ALA A 28 2.73 -22.51 12.45
N VAL A 29 2.73 -21.82 13.59
CA VAL A 29 1.62 -21.02 14.09
C VAL A 29 2.19 -19.68 14.55
N PRO A 30 1.81 -18.54 13.97
CA PRO A 30 0.90 -18.40 12.82
C PRO A 30 1.44 -19.08 11.55
N GLY A 31 0.54 -19.60 10.72
CA GLY A 31 0.88 -20.20 9.43
C GLY A 31 -0.31 -20.87 8.74
N THR A 32 -0.04 -21.45 7.57
CA THR A 32 -1.03 -22.15 6.76
C THR A 32 -0.63 -23.59 6.46
N VAL A 33 -1.59 -24.40 6.04
CA VAL A 33 -1.38 -25.74 5.51
C VAL A 33 -0.44 -25.68 4.30
N ALA A 34 -0.67 -24.74 3.38
CA ALA A 34 0.17 -24.57 2.19
C ALA A 34 1.64 -24.34 2.56
N GLN A 35 1.90 -23.48 3.54
CA GLN A 35 3.26 -23.21 4.03
C GLN A 35 3.90 -24.46 4.65
N ALA A 36 3.18 -25.19 5.51
CA ALA A 36 3.69 -26.39 6.16
C ALA A 36 4.01 -27.51 5.14
N LEU A 37 3.10 -27.76 4.19
CA LEU A 37 3.32 -28.77 3.15
C LEU A 37 4.43 -28.38 2.18
N THR A 38 4.58 -27.10 1.85
CA THR A 38 5.69 -26.62 1.01
C THR A 38 7.03 -26.88 1.68
N ARG A 39 7.17 -26.57 2.98
CA ARG A 39 8.39 -26.86 3.76
C ARG A 39 8.71 -28.35 3.83
N ALA A 40 7.68 -29.20 3.83
CA ALA A 40 7.83 -30.65 3.81
C ALA A 40 8.07 -31.23 2.40
N GLY A 41 8.06 -30.41 1.34
CA GLY A 41 8.18 -30.87 -0.05
C GLY A 41 6.95 -31.63 -0.57
N LEU A 42 5.78 -31.42 0.04
CA LEU A 42 4.50 -32.08 -0.28
C LEU A 42 3.52 -31.18 -1.06
N PHE A 43 3.88 -29.91 -1.27
CA PHE A 43 3.10 -28.95 -2.03
C PHE A 43 4.04 -28.05 -2.85
N ASP A 44 3.69 -27.80 -4.12
CA ASP A 44 4.40 -26.88 -5.00
C ASP A 44 3.56 -25.60 -5.21
N PRO A 45 3.94 -24.46 -4.64
CA PRO A 45 3.23 -23.20 -4.83
C PRO A 45 3.15 -22.72 -6.29
N ALA A 46 4.07 -23.15 -7.16
CA ALA A 46 4.03 -22.82 -8.58
C ALA A 46 2.95 -23.62 -9.35
N THR A 47 2.54 -24.76 -8.79
CA THR A 47 1.52 -25.64 -9.37
C THR A 47 0.49 -26.01 -8.29
N PRO A 48 -0.28 -25.03 -7.78
CA PRO A 48 -1.10 -25.24 -6.60
C PRO A 48 -2.25 -26.22 -6.87
N VAL A 49 -2.54 -27.05 -5.87
CA VAL A 49 -3.74 -27.90 -5.82
C VAL A 49 -4.68 -27.39 -4.72
N PRO A 50 -6.00 -27.52 -4.85
CA PRO A 50 -6.93 -27.09 -3.81
C PRO A 50 -6.62 -27.77 -2.46
N LEU A 51 -6.54 -26.96 -1.40
CA LEU A 51 -6.34 -27.43 -0.02
C LEU A 51 -7.61 -27.30 0.82
N GLN A 52 -8.53 -26.41 0.43
CA GLN A 52 -9.81 -26.16 1.11
C GLN A 52 -10.86 -27.27 0.90
N ASP A 53 -10.57 -28.29 0.08
CA ASP A 53 -11.51 -29.35 -0.28
C ASP A 53 -11.49 -30.57 0.65
N ARG A 54 -10.67 -30.51 1.71
CA ARG A 54 -10.49 -31.60 2.67
C ARG A 54 -10.20 -31.06 4.06
N ASP A 55 -10.36 -31.94 5.03
CA ASP A 55 -10.07 -31.62 6.42
C ASP A 55 -8.56 -31.67 6.71
N TRP A 56 -8.12 -30.77 7.59
CA TRP A 56 -6.74 -30.72 8.07
C TRP A 56 -6.70 -30.67 9.60
N TRP A 57 -5.83 -31.47 10.19
CA TRP A 57 -5.67 -31.52 11.65
C TRP A 57 -4.33 -30.93 12.07
N TYR A 58 -4.40 -29.93 12.92
CA TYR A 58 -3.26 -29.41 13.68
C TYR A 58 -3.33 -29.97 15.10
N ARG A 59 -2.20 -30.43 15.64
CA ARG A 59 -2.08 -30.88 17.04
C ARG A 59 -0.87 -30.25 17.72
N CYS A 60 -1.03 -29.87 18.97
CA CYS A 60 0.06 -29.39 19.81
C CYS A 60 -0.09 -29.90 21.24
N ARG A 61 1.00 -30.45 21.78
CA ARG A 61 1.08 -30.84 23.19
C ARG A 61 1.51 -29.66 24.03
N LEU A 62 0.78 -29.43 25.11
CA LEU A 62 1.01 -28.37 26.07
C LEU A 62 1.58 -28.97 27.36
N SER A 63 2.87 -28.79 27.57
CA SER A 63 3.50 -29.04 28.88
C SER A 63 3.49 -27.75 29.68
N GLN A 64 2.32 -27.41 30.23
CA GLN A 64 2.02 -26.13 30.88
C GLN A 64 1.45 -26.39 32.27
N PRO A 65 1.75 -25.58 33.31
CA PRO A 65 1.26 -25.83 34.66
C PRO A 65 -0.26 -26.02 34.74
N ALA A 66 -0.71 -27.00 35.53
CA ALA A 66 -2.13 -27.24 35.76
C ALA A 66 -2.82 -26.01 36.37
N GLY A 67 -4.10 -25.83 36.07
CA GLY A 67 -4.93 -24.74 36.56
C GLY A 67 -5.67 -23.97 35.47
N PRO A 68 -6.42 -22.92 35.85
CA PRO A 68 -7.23 -22.13 34.94
C PRO A 68 -6.35 -21.29 34.00
N ALA A 69 -6.76 -21.20 32.73
CA ALA A 69 -6.14 -20.38 31.71
C ALA A 69 -7.17 -20.00 30.62
N VAL A 70 -6.76 -19.09 29.73
CA VAL A 70 -7.51 -18.73 28.52
C VAL A 70 -6.69 -19.16 27.31
N LEU A 71 -7.29 -19.93 26.42
CA LEU A 71 -6.76 -20.15 25.07
C LEU A 71 -7.35 -19.10 24.13
N ARG A 72 -6.49 -18.22 23.63
CA ARG A 72 -6.83 -17.18 22.65
C ARG A 72 -6.41 -17.61 21.26
N PHE A 73 -7.36 -17.64 20.34
CA PHE A 73 -7.15 -17.89 18.92
C PHE A 73 -7.45 -16.60 18.15
N GLU A 74 -6.45 -15.98 17.54
CA GLU A 74 -6.62 -14.65 16.93
C GLU A 74 -7.12 -14.68 15.49
N GLY A 75 -7.20 -15.87 14.89
CA GLY A 75 -7.67 -16.05 13.52
C GLY A 75 -7.40 -17.45 13.00
N LEU A 76 -8.46 -18.11 12.55
CA LEU A 76 -8.46 -19.48 12.05
C LEU A 76 -9.08 -19.49 10.66
N ALA A 77 -8.32 -19.80 9.61
CA ALA A 77 -8.81 -19.85 8.24
C ALA A 77 -9.28 -21.27 7.89
N THR A 78 -10.56 -21.57 7.71
CA THR A 78 -11.71 -20.74 8.06
C THR A 78 -12.64 -21.47 9.03
N LEU A 79 -13.35 -22.49 8.56
CA LEU A 79 -14.23 -23.29 9.41
C LEU A 79 -13.38 -24.23 10.26
N ALA A 80 -13.49 -24.15 11.58
CA ALA A 80 -12.63 -24.92 12.48
C ALA A 80 -13.37 -25.47 13.70
N GLU A 81 -13.03 -26.69 14.10
CA GLU A 81 -13.39 -27.33 15.38
C GLU A 81 -12.16 -27.36 16.28
N ILE A 82 -12.29 -26.90 17.53
CA ILE A 82 -11.20 -26.80 18.50
C ILE A 82 -11.42 -27.82 19.61
N PHE A 83 -10.42 -28.65 19.87
CA PHE A 83 -10.45 -29.71 20.86
C PHE A 83 -9.37 -29.51 21.92
N LEU A 84 -9.71 -29.82 23.17
CA LEU A 84 -8.77 -29.94 24.29
C LEU A 84 -8.87 -31.36 24.86
N ASN A 85 -7.76 -32.10 24.90
CA ASN A 85 -7.70 -33.47 25.41
C ASN A 85 -8.75 -34.41 24.77
N GLY A 86 -9.05 -34.18 23.49
CA GLY A 86 -10.04 -34.94 22.71
C GLY A 86 -11.50 -34.51 22.88
N GLU A 87 -11.79 -33.54 23.76
CA GLU A 87 -13.12 -32.94 23.91
C GLU A 87 -13.27 -31.71 23.01
N LEU A 88 -14.37 -31.62 22.26
CA LEU A 88 -14.70 -30.45 21.44
C LEU A 88 -15.14 -29.29 22.35
N ILE A 89 -14.38 -28.20 22.36
CA ILE A 89 -14.62 -27.05 23.25
C ILE A 89 -15.18 -25.83 22.51
N ALA A 90 -14.95 -25.69 21.20
CA ALA A 90 -15.46 -24.56 20.41
C ALA A 90 -15.49 -24.83 18.91
N HIS A 91 -16.25 -23.98 18.20
CA HIS A 91 -16.22 -23.85 16.74
C HIS A 91 -15.79 -22.43 16.35
N SER A 92 -15.14 -22.29 15.19
CA SER A 92 -14.92 -21.02 14.53
C SER A 92 -15.56 -21.03 13.14
N ASP A 93 -16.41 -20.05 12.87
CA ASP A 93 -17.16 -19.91 11.60
C ASP A 93 -16.64 -18.75 10.72
N SER A 94 -15.60 -18.05 11.17
CA SER A 94 -15.01 -16.91 10.48
C SER A 94 -13.50 -16.88 10.61
N MET A 95 -12.84 -16.55 9.50
CA MET A 95 -11.41 -16.29 9.45
C MET A 95 -11.03 -15.05 10.28
N TYR A 96 -11.97 -14.13 10.49
CA TYR A 96 -11.69 -12.80 11.02
C TYR A 96 -12.13 -12.60 12.46
N VAL A 97 -12.76 -13.60 13.08
CA VAL A 97 -13.21 -13.55 14.47
C VAL A 97 -12.21 -14.29 15.36
N ALA A 98 -11.66 -13.57 16.33
CA ALA A 98 -10.87 -14.12 17.40
C ALA A 98 -11.75 -14.72 18.51
N LEU A 99 -11.25 -15.77 19.15
CA LEU A 99 -11.93 -16.52 20.22
C LEU A 99 -11.07 -16.54 21.48
N ASP A 100 -11.69 -16.26 22.63
CA ASP A 100 -11.13 -16.49 23.96
C ASP A 100 -11.90 -17.65 24.60
N LEU A 101 -11.20 -18.73 24.97
CA LEU A 101 -11.80 -19.91 25.60
C LEU A 101 -11.22 -20.11 27.00
N ASP A 102 -12.05 -20.02 28.03
CA ASP A 102 -11.67 -20.40 29.40
C ASP A 102 -11.51 -21.92 29.48
N VAL A 103 -10.35 -22.37 29.97
CA VAL A 103 -9.99 -23.79 30.08
C VAL A 103 -9.34 -24.12 31.42
N GLU A 104 -9.43 -25.37 31.83
CA GLU A 104 -8.72 -25.91 32.98
C GLU A 104 -7.64 -26.89 32.48
N LEU A 105 -6.37 -26.53 32.66
CA LEU A 105 -5.23 -27.36 32.23
C LEU A 105 -4.88 -28.40 33.29
N THR A 106 -4.46 -29.59 32.85
CA THR A 106 -4.09 -30.71 33.71
C THR A 106 -2.58 -30.84 33.94
N GLY A 107 -1.76 -30.16 33.15
CA GLY A 107 -0.29 -30.20 33.24
C GLY A 107 0.37 -30.76 31.98
N GLU A 108 -0.30 -31.69 31.32
CA GLU A 108 0.11 -32.34 30.07
C GLU A 108 -1.13 -32.48 29.21
N ASP A 109 -1.43 -31.42 28.46
CA ASP A 109 -2.66 -31.30 27.69
C ASP A 109 -2.36 -31.37 26.18
N GLU A 110 -3.37 -31.65 25.37
CA GLU A 110 -3.27 -31.59 23.91
C GLU A 110 -4.36 -30.69 23.35
N VAL A 111 -3.96 -29.70 22.56
CA VAL A 111 -4.87 -28.91 21.73
C VAL A 111 -4.84 -29.47 20.32
N ALA A 112 -6.02 -29.75 19.77
CA ALA A 112 -6.17 -30.12 18.37
C ALA A 112 -7.16 -29.18 17.67
N ILE A 113 -6.88 -28.85 16.42
CA ILE A 113 -7.75 -28.01 15.59
C ILE A 113 -7.99 -28.75 14.28
N ARG A 114 -9.26 -29.01 13.98
CA ARG A 114 -9.67 -29.53 12.68
C ARG A 114 -10.20 -28.39 11.85
N PHE A 115 -9.49 -28.06 10.77
CA PHE A 115 -9.99 -27.17 9.73
C PHE A 115 -10.87 -28.00 8.80
N ILE A 116 -12.14 -27.63 8.69
CA ILE A 116 -13.15 -28.37 7.94
C ILE A 116 -13.07 -27.98 6.46
N ALA A 117 -13.21 -28.98 5.58
CA ALA A 117 -13.37 -28.75 4.14
C ALA A 117 -14.50 -27.76 3.83
N LEU A 118 -14.23 -26.77 2.98
CA LEU A 118 -15.22 -25.77 2.58
C LEU A 118 -16.22 -26.29 1.54
N THR A 119 -16.06 -27.51 1.01
CA THR A 119 -16.89 -28.06 -0.07
C THR A 119 -18.40 -27.98 0.22
N GLU A 120 -18.84 -28.36 1.42
CA GLU A 120 -20.25 -28.30 1.78
C GLU A 120 -20.74 -26.86 1.99
N ALA A 121 -19.90 -26.01 2.59
CA ALA A 121 -20.20 -24.60 2.84
C ALA A 121 -20.33 -23.80 1.53
N LEU A 122 -19.45 -24.05 0.56
CA LEU A 122 -19.49 -23.43 -0.77
C LEU A 122 -20.70 -23.92 -1.59
N ALA A 123 -21.10 -25.18 -1.41
CA ALA A 123 -22.31 -25.73 -2.04
C ALA A 123 -23.63 -25.29 -1.37
N ALA A 124 -23.57 -24.63 -0.20
CA ALA A 124 -24.74 -24.27 0.58
C ALA A 124 -25.67 -23.28 -0.17
N LYS A 125 -26.98 -23.44 0.04
CA LYS A 125 -27.99 -22.55 -0.53
C LYS A 125 -28.32 -21.45 0.48
N GLY A 126 -27.68 -20.29 0.33
CA GLY A 126 -28.03 -19.07 1.06
C GLY A 126 -29.19 -18.29 0.42
N PRO A 127 -29.51 -17.09 0.97
CA PRO A 127 -30.43 -16.16 0.36
C PRO A 127 -30.07 -15.86 -1.09
N ARG A 128 -31.09 -15.65 -1.94
CA ARG A 128 -30.90 -15.40 -3.37
C ARG A 128 -30.12 -14.10 -3.60
N ALA A 129 -28.92 -14.22 -4.13
CA ALA A 129 -28.11 -13.09 -4.60
C ALA A 129 -28.78 -12.37 -5.78
N LEU A 130 -28.69 -11.05 -5.79
CA LEU A 130 -29.10 -10.16 -6.86
C LEU A 130 -28.15 -10.25 -8.07
N TRP A 131 -26.85 -10.47 -7.81
CA TRP A 131 -25.84 -10.69 -8.83
C TRP A 131 -24.77 -11.70 -8.42
N ARG A 132 -23.90 -12.03 -9.38
CA ARG A 132 -22.81 -13.01 -9.26
C ARG A 132 -21.58 -12.46 -9.97
N PRO A 133 -20.47 -12.18 -9.27
CA PRO A 133 -19.26 -11.71 -9.92
C PRO A 133 -18.63 -12.83 -10.76
N ARG A 134 -17.92 -12.45 -11.83
CA ARG A 134 -17.19 -13.39 -12.71
C ARG A 134 -15.75 -13.64 -12.30
N LEU A 135 -15.19 -12.73 -11.51
CA LEU A 135 -13.79 -12.75 -11.06
C LEU A 135 -13.49 -13.93 -10.12
N LEU A 136 -14.51 -14.43 -9.41
CA LEU A 136 -14.38 -15.46 -8.38
C LEU A 136 -14.74 -16.85 -8.93
N ASP A 137 -13.98 -17.86 -8.51
CA ASP A 137 -14.15 -19.26 -8.92
C ASP A 137 -15.41 -19.92 -8.35
N ASP A 138 -15.84 -19.53 -7.14
CA ASP A 138 -17.01 -20.07 -6.45
C ASP A 138 -17.95 -18.97 -5.90
N GLN A 139 -19.24 -19.10 -6.17
CA GLN A 139 -20.27 -18.15 -5.74
C GLN A 139 -20.70 -18.35 -4.29
N GLY A 140 -20.42 -19.52 -3.69
CA GLY A 140 -20.67 -19.84 -2.30
C GLY A 140 -19.80 -19.04 -1.33
N LEU A 141 -18.67 -18.48 -1.79
CA LEU A 141 -17.76 -17.64 -0.99
C LEU A 141 -18.47 -16.46 -0.31
N ARG A 142 -19.55 -15.93 -0.91
CA ARG A 142 -20.40 -14.89 -0.28
C ARG A 142 -20.97 -15.29 1.08
N LEU A 143 -21.07 -16.59 1.39
CA LEU A 143 -21.66 -17.14 2.61
C LEU A 143 -20.60 -17.47 3.66
N VAL A 144 -19.31 -17.51 3.27
CA VAL A 144 -18.19 -17.88 4.14
C VAL A 144 -17.37 -16.63 4.43
N ARG A 145 -17.08 -16.35 5.70
CA ARG A 145 -16.21 -15.22 6.09
C ARG A 145 -14.75 -15.63 5.97
N THR A 146 -14.21 -15.55 4.76
CA THR A 146 -12.83 -15.88 4.41
C THR A 146 -12.23 -14.83 3.45
N THR A 147 -10.92 -14.90 3.20
CA THR A 147 -10.25 -14.04 2.22
C THR A 147 -10.56 -14.48 0.79
N LEU A 148 -10.55 -13.54 -0.16
CA LEU A 148 -10.74 -13.88 -1.59
C LEU A 148 -9.42 -14.18 -2.29
N LEU A 149 -8.28 -14.00 -1.60
CA LEU A 149 -6.99 -14.51 -2.07
C LEU A 149 -7.06 -16.03 -2.26
N GLY A 150 -6.51 -16.51 -3.37
CA GLY A 150 -6.60 -17.93 -3.74
C GLY A 150 -7.88 -18.32 -4.47
N HIS A 151 -8.86 -17.40 -4.61
CA HIS A 151 -10.18 -17.66 -5.23
C HIS A 151 -10.46 -16.82 -6.49
N MET A 152 -9.44 -16.12 -7.01
CA MET A 152 -9.54 -15.25 -8.19
C MET A 152 -8.58 -15.73 -9.29
N PRO A 153 -8.96 -16.75 -10.09
CA PRO A 153 -8.11 -17.27 -11.16
C PRO A 153 -7.69 -16.18 -12.15
N GLY A 154 -6.41 -16.13 -12.51
CA GLY A 154 -5.84 -15.10 -13.37
C GLY A 154 -5.45 -13.79 -12.65
N TRP A 155 -5.89 -13.61 -11.40
CA TRP A 155 -5.57 -12.43 -10.59
C TRP A 155 -4.60 -12.77 -9.45
N ALA A 156 -4.83 -13.87 -8.72
CA ALA A 156 -3.95 -14.38 -7.67
C ALA A 156 -3.61 -15.86 -7.88
N PRO A 157 -2.43 -16.34 -7.41
CA PRO A 157 -2.15 -17.76 -7.30
C PRO A 157 -3.27 -18.47 -6.54
N THR A 158 -3.69 -19.65 -7.02
CA THR A 158 -4.80 -20.44 -6.47
C THR A 158 -4.39 -21.18 -5.18
N ILE A 159 -3.84 -20.44 -4.21
CA ILE A 159 -3.41 -20.92 -2.89
C ILE A 159 -4.42 -20.40 -1.87
N GLN A 160 -5.34 -21.25 -1.42
CA GLN A 160 -6.38 -20.88 -0.48
C GLN A 160 -5.90 -20.91 0.97
N ALA A 161 -6.43 -19.98 1.77
CA ALA A 161 -6.11 -19.87 3.19
C ALA A 161 -6.74 -21.02 3.99
N VAL A 162 -5.90 -21.91 4.52
CA VAL A 162 -6.29 -22.95 5.48
C VAL A 162 -5.26 -23.01 6.60
N GLY A 163 -5.70 -22.96 7.86
CA GLY A 163 -4.83 -23.05 9.04
C GLY A 163 -4.93 -21.86 10.01
N PRO A 164 -4.19 -21.93 11.12
CA PRO A 164 -4.16 -20.87 12.13
C PRO A 164 -3.26 -19.72 11.69
N TYR A 165 -3.75 -18.88 10.77
CA TYR A 165 -2.98 -17.80 10.14
C TYR A 165 -2.67 -16.60 11.07
N ARG A 166 -3.20 -16.61 12.29
CA ARG A 166 -2.91 -15.62 13.35
C ARG A 166 -2.49 -16.33 14.65
N PRO A 167 -1.89 -15.59 15.61
CA PRO A 167 -1.34 -16.19 16.82
C PRO A 167 -2.34 -17.00 17.65
N ILE A 168 -1.82 -18.01 18.35
CA ILE A 168 -2.54 -18.73 19.40
C ILE A 168 -1.76 -18.52 20.70
N ARG A 169 -2.45 -18.08 21.74
CA ARG A 169 -1.85 -17.72 23.03
C ARG A 169 -2.52 -18.47 24.16
N LEU A 170 -1.70 -18.93 25.11
CA LEU A 170 -2.17 -19.36 26.42
C LEU A 170 -1.96 -18.22 27.41
N ILE A 171 -3.04 -17.71 27.99
CA ILE A 171 -3.04 -16.56 28.88
C ILE A 171 -3.45 -17.01 30.27
N ARG A 172 -2.65 -16.71 31.28
CA ARG A 172 -3.07 -16.81 32.69
C ARG A 172 -3.31 -15.39 33.21
N PRO A 173 -4.58 -14.98 33.38
CA PRO A 173 -4.92 -13.62 33.79
C PRO A 173 -4.21 -13.21 35.09
N GLY A 174 -3.72 -11.97 35.10
CA GLY A 174 -3.20 -11.34 36.31
C GLY A 174 -4.27 -10.53 37.04
N ARG A 175 -3.84 -9.49 37.77
CA ARG A 175 -4.71 -8.56 38.53
C ARG A 175 -5.40 -7.55 37.62
N ILE A 176 -4.84 -7.23 36.46
CA ILE A 176 -5.32 -6.20 35.53
C ILE A 176 -5.95 -6.89 34.32
N SER A 177 -7.26 -7.10 34.41
CA SER A 177 -8.08 -7.66 33.34
C SER A 177 -9.19 -6.68 32.96
N LEU A 178 -8.96 -5.91 31.90
CA LEU A 178 -9.88 -4.88 31.45
C LEU A 178 -10.80 -5.44 30.35
N ASP A 179 -12.09 -5.14 30.44
CA ASP A 179 -13.05 -5.45 29.37
C ASP A 179 -13.61 -4.17 28.73
N GLN A 180 -14.14 -4.29 27.51
CA GLN A 180 -14.77 -3.20 26.76
C GLN A 180 -13.93 -1.92 26.69
N VAL A 181 -12.61 -2.07 26.65
CA VAL A 181 -11.65 -0.95 26.60
C VAL A 181 -11.99 -0.05 25.40
N ARG A 182 -12.12 1.24 25.66
CA ARG A 182 -12.24 2.32 24.68
C ARG A 182 -11.11 3.29 24.87
N ILE A 183 -10.44 3.62 23.78
CA ILE A 183 -9.38 4.62 23.73
C ILE A 183 -9.80 5.66 22.68
N ALA A 184 -9.78 6.92 23.07
CA ALA A 184 -9.98 8.05 22.18
C ALA A 184 -8.82 9.02 22.38
N ALA A 185 -8.02 9.22 21.34
CA ALA A 185 -6.92 10.18 21.31
C ALA A 185 -7.19 11.19 20.20
N ASP A 186 -7.00 12.48 20.49
CA ASP A 186 -7.20 13.57 19.52
C ASP A 186 -6.22 14.71 19.83
N LEU A 187 -6.08 15.65 18.90
CA LEU A 187 -5.36 16.90 19.08
C LEU A 187 -6.36 18.05 19.05
N SER A 188 -6.36 18.90 20.07
CA SER A 188 -7.21 20.08 20.09
C SER A 188 -6.69 21.17 19.13
N GLU A 189 -7.54 22.16 18.82
CA GLU A 189 -7.18 23.30 17.97
C GLU A 189 -6.01 24.14 18.53
N ASP A 190 -5.84 24.18 19.85
CA ASP A 190 -4.73 24.85 20.53
C ASP A 190 -3.47 23.96 20.69
N GLY A 191 -3.49 22.74 20.15
CA GLY A 191 -2.35 21.82 20.09
C GLY A 191 -2.17 20.92 21.30
N ALA A 192 -3.13 20.87 22.23
CA ALA A 192 -3.09 19.96 23.36
C ALA A 192 -3.52 18.54 22.96
N GLY A 193 -2.80 17.55 23.48
CA GLY A 193 -3.18 16.15 23.37
C GLY A 193 -4.37 15.85 24.28
N LEU A 194 -5.43 15.25 23.72
CA LEU A 194 -6.60 14.81 24.45
C LEU A 194 -6.62 13.29 24.47
N LEU A 195 -6.70 12.68 25.65
CA LEU A 195 -6.81 11.23 25.78
C LEU A 195 -7.93 10.86 26.75
N ALA A 196 -8.85 10.02 26.31
CA ALA A 196 -9.84 9.37 27.16
C ALA A 196 -9.72 7.85 27.05
N VAL A 197 -9.60 7.17 28.19
CA VAL A 197 -9.64 5.72 28.28
C VAL A 197 -10.78 5.30 29.19
N SER A 198 -11.65 4.42 28.71
CA SER A 198 -12.71 3.83 29.53
C SER A 198 -12.72 2.32 29.42
N ALA A 199 -13.01 1.60 30.50
CA ALA A 199 -13.08 0.16 30.53
C ALA A 199 -14.04 -0.33 31.62
N ALA A 200 -14.46 -1.59 31.51
CA ALA A 200 -15.12 -2.34 32.56
C ALA A 200 -14.09 -3.19 33.33
N GLY A 201 -14.39 -3.51 34.60
CA GLY A 201 -13.51 -4.34 35.44
C GLY A 201 -12.20 -3.65 35.87
N VAL A 202 -12.18 -2.32 35.95
CA VAL A 202 -11.01 -1.54 36.39
C VAL A 202 -10.74 -1.79 37.88
N PRO A 203 -9.55 -2.29 38.27
CA PRO A 203 -9.20 -2.48 39.67
C PRO A 203 -9.09 -1.16 40.45
N ASP A 204 -9.37 -1.21 41.74
CA ASP A 204 -9.16 -0.08 42.65
C ASP A 204 -7.70 0.38 42.63
N GLY A 205 -7.48 1.69 42.50
CA GLY A 205 -6.15 2.28 42.48
C GLY A 205 -5.44 2.27 41.13
N LEU A 206 -6.07 1.77 40.05
CA LEU A 206 -5.52 1.87 38.71
C LEU A 206 -5.45 3.34 38.24
N VAL A 207 -4.31 3.74 37.69
CA VAL A 207 -4.04 5.08 37.17
C VAL A 207 -3.73 4.98 35.67
N LEU A 208 -4.28 5.89 34.87
CA LEU A 208 -3.91 6.10 33.47
C LEU A 208 -2.71 7.04 33.39
N ARG A 209 -1.71 6.69 32.58
CA ARG A 209 -0.52 7.51 32.33
C ARG A 209 -0.27 7.65 30.83
N CYS A 210 0.04 8.87 30.39
CA CYS A 210 0.50 9.16 29.04
C CYS A 210 1.33 10.45 29.03
N ALA A 211 2.42 10.49 28.28
CA ALA A 211 3.29 11.67 28.14
C ALA A 211 3.72 12.30 29.49
N GLY A 212 3.93 11.48 30.52
CA GLY A 212 4.30 11.94 31.87
C GLY A 212 3.16 12.55 32.70
N VAL A 213 1.93 12.56 32.20
CA VAL A 213 0.73 13.01 32.93
C VAL A 213 -0.06 11.79 33.40
N GLU A 214 -0.57 11.84 34.62
CA GLU A 214 -1.30 10.74 35.27
C GLU A 214 -2.68 11.18 35.78
N THR A 215 -3.66 10.28 35.71
CA THR A 215 -4.99 10.49 36.31
C THR A 215 -5.63 9.17 36.72
N SER A 216 -6.43 9.19 37.79
CA SER A 216 -7.14 8.00 38.25
C SER A 216 -8.40 7.74 37.42
N PHE A 217 -8.77 6.48 37.30
CA PHE A 217 -10.09 6.10 36.76
C PHE A 217 -11.21 6.50 37.74
N THR A 218 -12.33 6.96 37.19
CA THR A 218 -13.54 7.31 37.94
C THR A 218 -14.76 6.64 37.31
N GLY A 219 -15.69 6.14 38.12
CA GLY A 219 -16.88 5.45 37.63
C GLY A 219 -17.36 4.38 38.61
N ASP A 220 -18.11 3.42 38.10
CA ASP A 220 -18.59 2.26 38.85
C ASP A 220 -18.00 0.96 38.30
N SER A 221 -18.49 -0.18 38.81
CA SER A 221 -18.05 -1.52 38.41
C SER A 221 -18.40 -1.86 36.96
N GLU A 222 -19.41 -1.23 36.37
CA GLU A 222 -19.81 -1.48 34.97
C GLU A 222 -18.94 -0.68 34.01
N ARG A 223 -18.62 0.57 34.33
CA ARG A 223 -17.74 1.39 33.50
C ARG A 223 -17.01 2.47 34.29
N SER A 224 -15.70 2.50 34.10
CA SER A 224 -14.81 3.53 34.63
C SER A 224 -14.06 4.26 33.50
N ILE A 225 -13.80 5.55 33.69
CA ILE A 225 -13.14 6.43 32.70
C ILE A 225 -12.05 7.29 33.35
N ALA A 226 -10.97 7.49 32.60
CA ALA A 226 -9.87 8.38 32.90
C ALA A 226 -9.62 9.31 31.70
N THR A 227 -9.45 10.61 31.95
CA THR A 227 -9.24 11.61 30.90
C THR A 227 -8.02 12.47 31.21
N LEU A 228 -7.12 12.61 30.24
CA LEU A 228 -5.92 13.42 30.28
C LEU A 228 -5.98 14.53 29.23
N VAL A 229 -5.52 15.72 29.62
CA VAL A 229 -5.22 16.83 28.72
C VAL A 229 -3.74 17.14 28.89
N MET A 230 -2.97 17.03 27.80
CA MET A 230 -1.52 17.18 27.78
C MET A 230 -1.18 18.42 26.94
N PRO A 231 -0.78 19.55 27.55
CA PRO A 231 -0.60 20.81 26.83
C PRO A 231 0.63 20.81 25.90
N ASP A 232 1.63 19.98 26.18
CA ASP A 232 2.91 19.96 25.48
C ASP A 232 3.14 18.58 24.82
N VAL A 233 2.37 18.27 23.77
CA VAL A 233 2.60 17.07 22.94
C VAL A 233 3.11 17.46 21.55
N ASP A 234 4.02 16.67 21.01
CA ASP A 234 4.35 16.69 19.60
C ASP A 234 3.23 15.96 18.84
N PRO A 235 2.56 16.62 17.87
CA PRO A 235 1.49 15.98 17.12
C PRO A 235 2.03 14.90 16.17
N TRP A 236 1.22 13.89 15.92
CA TRP A 236 1.49 12.89 14.90
C TRP A 236 1.20 13.47 13.50
N TRP A 237 2.14 13.27 12.58
CA TRP A 237 2.03 13.65 11.18
C TRP A 237 2.36 12.46 10.26
N PRO A 238 1.77 12.38 9.06
CA PRO A 238 2.36 11.58 8.00
C PRO A 238 3.81 12.01 7.76
N ALA A 239 4.70 11.06 7.45
CA ALA A 239 6.15 11.34 7.38
C ALA A 239 6.52 12.40 6.33
N THR A 240 5.69 12.56 5.29
CA THR A 240 5.89 13.61 4.27
C THR A 240 5.61 15.03 4.77
N HIS A 241 4.91 15.18 5.91
CA HIS A 241 4.43 16.46 6.45
C HIS A 241 5.02 16.82 7.83
N GLY A 242 5.67 15.88 8.51
CA GLY A 242 6.27 16.08 9.82
C GLY A 242 6.67 14.77 10.49
N THR A 243 6.94 14.85 11.80
CA THR A 243 7.31 13.68 12.61
C THR A 243 6.07 12.86 12.99
N PRO A 244 6.07 11.53 12.79
CA PRO A 244 5.03 10.65 13.32
C PRO A 244 5.24 10.39 14.83
N ALA A 245 5.01 11.41 15.66
CA ALA A 245 5.22 11.31 17.11
C ALA A 245 4.23 10.31 17.77
N LEU A 246 4.77 9.39 18.56
CA LEU A 246 4.00 8.34 19.25
C LEU A 246 4.28 8.32 20.74
N TYR A 247 3.23 8.07 21.52
CA TYR A 247 3.22 8.04 22.97
C TYR A 247 2.70 6.71 23.48
N ASP A 248 3.30 6.23 24.56
CA ASP A 248 2.83 5.06 25.26
C ASP A 248 1.65 5.44 26.15
N ILE A 249 0.54 4.73 25.99
CA ILE A 249 -0.59 4.76 26.92
C ILE A 249 -0.38 3.60 27.89
N GLU A 250 -0.16 3.94 29.15
CA GLU A 250 0.11 2.97 30.20
C GLU A 250 -1.01 3.01 31.26
N VAL A 251 -1.23 1.87 31.90
CA VAL A 251 -1.95 1.83 33.17
C VAL A 251 -0.99 1.42 34.28
N VAL A 252 -1.13 2.04 35.43
CA VAL A 252 -0.24 1.86 36.58
C VAL A 252 -1.04 1.36 37.77
N LEU A 253 -0.63 0.23 38.36
CA LEU A 253 -1.22 -0.34 39.57
C LEU A 253 -0.11 -0.62 40.58
N ASP A 254 -0.24 -0.15 41.81
CA ASP A 254 0.77 -0.30 42.87
C ASP A 254 2.19 0.20 42.50
N GLY A 255 2.30 1.09 41.50
CA GLY A 255 3.57 1.59 40.97
C GLY A 255 4.14 0.77 39.80
N ASP A 256 3.55 -0.37 39.48
CA ASP A 256 3.91 -1.18 38.31
C ASP A 256 3.18 -0.65 37.07
N ALA A 257 3.94 -0.29 36.03
CA ALA A 257 3.41 0.24 34.78
C ALA A 257 3.26 -0.85 33.71
N HIS A 258 2.12 -0.86 33.03
CA HIS A 258 1.80 -1.79 31.97
C HIS A 258 1.35 -1.05 30.72
N LEU A 259 1.98 -1.35 29.59
CA LEU A 259 1.60 -0.78 28.30
C LEU A 259 0.22 -1.28 27.88
N LEU A 260 -0.72 -0.35 27.69
CA LEU A 260 -2.04 -0.65 27.14
C LEU A 260 -2.01 -0.66 25.61
N THR A 261 -1.40 0.36 25.01
CA THR A 261 -1.14 0.53 23.58
C THR A 261 -0.24 1.75 23.37
N ARG A 262 0.22 1.99 22.14
CA ARG A 262 0.77 3.28 21.72
C ARG A 262 -0.28 4.07 20.95
N THR A 263 -0.15 5.40 20.91
CA THR A 263 -0.98 6.30 20.09
C THR A 263 -0.21 7.52 19.62
N GLY A 264 -0.71 8.19 18.58
CA GLY A 264 -0.27 9.52 18.17
C GLY A 264 -1.41 10.53 18.35
N PHE A 265 -1.12 11.75 18.79
CA PHE A 265 -2.11 12.81 18.90
C PHE A 265 -2.24 13.55 17.58
N ARG A 266 -3.37 13.39 16.90
CA ARG A 266 -3.67 14.10 15.66
C ARG A 266 -5.16 14.33 15.49
N HIS A 267 -5.52 15.51 15.00
CA HIS A 267 -6.86 15.78 14.53
C HIS A 267 -7.00 15.28 13.09
N LEU A 268 -7.99 14.44 12.82
CA LEU A 268 -8.29 13.96 11.48
C LEU A 268 -9.62 14.52 11.02
N GLU A 269 -9.62 15.12 9.85
CA GLU A 269 -10.82 15.51 9.13
C GLU A 269 -10.86 14.72 7.82
N VAL A 270 -11.95 13.99 7.61
CA VAL A 270 -12.23 13.32 6.33
C VAL A 270 -13.48 13.93 5.74
N SER A 271 -13.35 14.64 4.63
CA SER A 271 -14.52 15.08 3.87
C SER A 271 -15.07 13.87 3.11
N THR A 272 -16.38 13.66 3.22
CA THR A 272 -17.10 12.57 2.56
C THR A 272 -18.24 13.13 1.71
N GLY A 273 -18.66 12.42 0.67
CA GLY A 273 -19.66 12.90 -0.30
C GLY A 273 -19.04 12.98 -1.69
N ASP A 274 -19.37 14.01 -2.47
CA ASP A 274 -18.80 14.17 -3.82
C ASP A 274 -17.36 14.70 -3.80
N GLU A 275 -16.95 15.44 -2.76
CA GLU A 275 -15.57 15.91 -2.59
C GLU A 275 -14.89 15.19 -1.42
N VAL A 276 -14.14 14.12 -1.73
CA VAL A 276 -13.40 13.35 -0.73
C VAL A 276 -11.98 13.88 -0.58
N GLY A 277 -11.53 14.02 0.67
CA GLY A 277 -10.21 14.49 1.02
C GLY A 277 -9.89 14.21 2.49
N ILE A 278 -8.60 14.17 2.80
CA ILE A 278 -8.09 13.95 4.15
C ILE A 278 -7.29 15.19 4.56
N ALA A 279 -7.57 15.72 5.75
CA ALA A 279 -6.75 16.73 6.40
C ALA A 279 -6.28 16.24 7.77
N ILE A 280 -5.01 16.53 8.08
CA ILE A 280 -4.39 16.18 9.35
C ILE A 280 -3.98 17.47 10.06
N ASN A 281 -4.45 17.66 11.29
CA ASN A 281 -4.22 18.86 12.10
C ASN A 281 -4.54 20.15 11.32
N GLY A 282 -5.66 20.15 10.59
CA GLY A 282 -6.12 21.28 9.77
C GLY A 282 -5.42 21.46 8.42
N VAL A 283 -4.52 20.56 8.02
CA VAL A 283 -3.76 20.65 6.76
C VAL A 283 -4.26 19.61 5.76
N PRO A 284 -4.81 20.02 4.60
CA PRO A 284 -5.18 19.10 3.53
C PRO A 284 -3.98 18.32 2.99
N ILE A 285 -4.13 17.01 2.84
CA ILE A 285 -3.08 16.10 2.40
C ILE A 285 -3.39 15.62 0.99
N PHE A 286 -2.47 15.86 0.03
CA PHE A 286 -2.49 15.12 -1.22
C PHE A 286 -2.05 13.67 -0.93
N CYS A 287 -3.03 12.77 -0.91
CA CYS A 287 -2.83 11.38 -0.58
C CYS A 287 -2.22 10.62 -1.76
N ARG A 288 -1.12 9.91 -1.51
CA ARG A 288 -0.38 9.19 -2.55
C ARG A 288 0.23 7.92 -2.01
N GLY A 289 0.20 6.88 -2.81
CA GLY A 289 0.77 5.60 -2.47
C GLY A 289 0.16 4.51 -3.33
N ALA A 290 -0.06 3.34 -2.74
CA ALA A 290 -0.45 2.14 -3.46
C ALA A 290 -1.56 1.36 -2.77
N VAL A 291 -2.17 0.44 -3.51
CA VAL A 291 -3.02 -0.61 -2.95
C VAL A 291 -2.14 -1.74 -2.41
N TRP A 292 -2.35 -2.08 -1.13
CA TRP A 292 -1.54 -3.03 -0.37
C TRP A 292 -1.70 -4.45 -0.89
N THR A 293 -0.57 -5.14 -0.96
CA THR A 293 -0.47 -6.57 -1.24
C THR A 293 -0.03 -7.29 0.01
N ASN A 294 -0.71 -8.36 0.42
CA ASN A 294 -0.21 -9.19 1.52
C ASN A 294 1.24 -9.61 1.28
N ALA A 295 2.10 -9.33 2.24
CA ALA A 295 3.54 -9.48 2.11
C ALA A 295 4.02 -10.93 1.99
N ASP A 296 3.18 -11.89 2.41
CA ASP A 296 3.41 -13.33 2.29
C ASP A 296 2.09 -14.01 1.93
N LEU A 297 1.91 -14.36 0.66
CA LEU A 297 0.70 -15.08 0.21
C LEU A 297 0.64 -16.54 0.66
N LEU A 298 1.79 -17.16 0.94
CA LEU A 298 1.83 -18.58 1.28
C LEU A 298 1.47 -18.78 2.75
N GLY A 299 2.12 -18.06 3.66
CA GLY A 299 1.90 -18.15 5.10
C GLY A 299 0.92 -17.12 5.67
N LEU A 300 0.55 -16.08 4.91
CA LEU A 300 -0.27 -14.95 5.37
C LEU A 300 0.34 -14.24 6.60
N SER A 301 1.67 -14.30 6.73
CA SER A 301 2.40 -13.60 7.77
C SER A 301 2.17 -12.10 7.66
N GLY A 302 1.69 -11.51 8.74
CA GLY A 302 1.60 -10.05 8.92
C GLY A 302 2.57 -9.55 9.99
N ASP A 303 3.63 -10.31 10.29
CA ASP A 303 4.57 -9.92 11.33
C ASP A 303 5.43 -8.72 10.92
N ARG A 304 6.08 -8.10 11.92
CA ARG A 304 6.90 -6.90 11.68
C ARG A 304 8.04 -7.16 10.70
N ALA A 305 8.66 -8.35 10.74
CA ALA A 305 9.80 -8.68 9.90
C ALA A 305 9.40 -8.81 8.41
N THR A 306 8.19 -9.29 8.16
CA THR A 306 7.62 -9.47 6.81
C THR A 306 7.11 -8.13 6.25
N CYS A 307 6.40 -7.33 7.05
CA CYS A 307 5.79 -6.08 6.58
C CYS A 307 6.76 -4.90 6.49
N LEU A 308 7.73 -4.77 7.42
CA LEU A 308 8.60 -3.58 7.52
C LEU A 308 9.36 -3.26 6.21
N PRO A 309 9.99 -4.22 5.50
CA PRO A 309 10.73 -3.90 4.28
C PRO A 309 9.88 -3.20 3.22
N LEU A 310 8.66 -3.69 2.99
CA LEU A 310 7.71 -3.15 2.01
C LEU A 310 7.19 -1.78 2.41
N LEU A 311 6.72 -1.64 3.66
CA LEU A 311 6.19 -0.38 4.17
C LEU A 311 7.25 0.71 4.22
N LYS A 312 8.46 0.36 4.66
CA LYS A 312 9.59 1.30 4.69
C LYS A 312 9.97 1.76 3.29
N GLN A 313 10.02 0.84 2.33
CA GLN A 313 10.33 1.18 0.94
C GLN A 313 9.32 2.17 0.36
N LEU A 314 8.02 1.99 0.63
CA LEU A 314 6.97 2.95 0.24
C LEU A 314 7.11 4.31 0.93
N ALA A 315 7.32 4.32 2.25
CA ALA A 315 7.51 5.57 3.01
C ALA A 315 8.72 6.35 2.51
N ASP A 316 9.85 5.67 2.27
CA ASP A 316 11.07 6.27 1.73
C ASP A 316 10.87 6.81 0.31
N ALA A 317 9.96 6.22 -0.47
CA ALA A 317 9.55 6.73 -1.78
C ALA A 317 8.59 7.94 -1.73
N GLY A 318 8.21 8.40 -0.53
CA GLY A 318 7.32 9.54 -0.36
C GLY A 318 5.83 9.20 -0.47
N ALA A 319 5.45 7.92 -0.39
CA ALA A 319 4.06 7.55 -0.15
C ALA A 319 3.63 8.01 1.25
N ASN A 320 2.37 8.41 1.39
CA ASN A 320 1.79 8.83 2.66
C ASN A 320 0.44 8.16 2.96
N LEU A 321 -0.09 7.36 2.03
CA LEU A 321 -1.31 6.60 2.23
C LEU A 321 -1.26 5.24 1.51
N LEU A 322 -1.78 4.20 2.17
CA LEU A 322 -1.98 2.86 1.62
C LEU A 322 -3.45 2.46 1.73
N ARG A 323 -3.93 1.65 0.78
CA ARG A 323 -5.25 1.01 0.89
C ARG A 323 -5.13 -0.50 1.07
N VAL A 324 -5.73 -1.05 2.12
CA VAL A 324 -5.93 -2.51 2.26
C VAL A 324 -7.26 -2.87 1.61
N PRO A 325 -7.28 -3.57 0.46
CA PRO A 325 -8.50 -3.84 -0.29
C PRO A 325 -9.32 -4.98 0.34
N GLY A 326 -10.64 -4.98 0.10
CA GLY A 326 -11.60 -5.92 0.71
C GLY A 326 -11.48 -7.37 0.25
N ILE A 327 -10.64 -7.63 -0.75
CA ILE A 327 -10.26 -8.98 -1.21
C ILE A 327 -9.17 -9.62 -0.33
N ALA A 328 -8.42 -8.82 0.42
CA ALA A 328 -7.22 -9.22 1.16
C ALA A 328 -7.59 -9.88 2.50
N THR A 329 -6.73 -9.71 3.51
CA THR A 329 -7.05 -10.00 4.92
C THR A 329 -7.03 -8.71 5.71
N TYR A 330 -7.75 -8.65 6.85
CA TYR A 330 -7.39 -7.65 7.86
C TYR A 330 -5.92 -7.86 8.26
N GLU A 331 -5.08 -6.88 7.95
CA GLU A 331 -3.66 -6.97 8.26
C GLU A 331 -3.42 -7.06 9.77
N ALA A 332 -2.32 -7.69 10.18
CA ALA A 332 -2.04 -7.92 11.60
C ALA A 332 -1.80 -6.60 12.37
N PRO A 333 -1.88 -6.60 13.72
CA PRO A 333 -1.59 -5.39 14.52
C PRO A 333 -0.24 -4.75 14.18
N ALA A 334 0.79 -5.57 13.95
CA ALA A 334 2.13 -5.15 13.53
C ALA A 334 2.14 -4.25 12.27
N PHE A 335 1.26 -4.48 11.31
CA PHE A 335 1.14 -3.64 10.12
C PHE A 335 0.74 -2.20 10.49
N PHE A 336 -0.28 -2.05 11.35
CA PHE A 336 -0.77 -0.73 11.76
C PHE A 336 0.26 -0.01 12.65
N GLU A 337 0.92 -0.73 13.56
CA GLU A 337 2.03 -0.17 14.35
C GLU A 337 3.16 0.35 13.45
N LEU A 338 3.51 -0.39 12.40
CA LEU A 338 4.51 0.04 11.43
C LEU A 338 4.04 1.26 10.63
N CYS A 339 2.77 1.31 10.22
CA CYS A 339 2.19 2.49 9.57
C CYS A 339 2.18 3.71 10.50
N ASP A 340 1.88 3.51 11.79
CA ASP A 340 1.91 4.54 12.82
C ASP A 340 3.34 5.10 12.99
N GLU A 341 4.35 4.21 13.03
CA GLU A 341 5.78 4.57 13.17
C GLU A 341 6.36 5.23 11.92
N LEU A 342 5.96 4.77 10.73
CA LEU A 342 6.45 5.25 9.43
C LEU A 342 5.67 6.46 8.91
N GLY A 343 4.62 6.90 9.60
CA GLY A 343 3.78 8.02 9.18
C GLY A 343 3.02 7.74 7.88
N LEU A 344 2.50 6.52 7.72
CA LEU A 344 1.68 6.10 6.58
C LEU A 344 0.20 6.04 7.00
N LEU A 345 -0.66 6.81 6.33
CA LEU A 345 -2.10 6.70 6.52
C LEU A 345 -2.62 5.41 5.91
N VAL A 346 -3.73 4.89 6.45
CA VAL A 346 -4.36 3.66 5.99
C VAL A 346 -5.83 3.90 5.68
N VAL A 347 -6.23 3.50 4.47
CA VAL A 347 -7.61 3.24 4.09
C VAL A 347 -7.84 1.74 4.21
N ALA A 348 -8.74 1.31 5.09
CA ALA A 348 -9.05 -0.10 5.28
C ALA A 348 -10.44 -0.43 4.75
N ASP A 349 -10.53 -1.28 3.74
CA ASP A 349 -11.80 -1.91 3.42
C ASP A 349 -12.17 -2.89 4.54
N PHE A 350 -13.47 -3.02 4.84
CA PHE A 350 -13.95 -4.26 5.45
C PHE A 350 -13.88 -5.38 4.41
N MET A 351 -13.67 -6.64 4.84
CA MET A 351 -13.32 -7.77 3.97
C MET A 351 -14.54 -8.28 3.17
N PHE A 352 -15.04 -7.41 2.29
CA PHE A 352 -16.12 -7.63 1.36
C PHE A 352 -15.68 -7.14 -0.01
N ALA A 353 -15.92 -7.93 -1.05
CA ALA A 353 -15.61 -7.51 -2.41
C ALA A 353 -16.54 -8.18 -3.43
N ASN A 354 -17.01 -7.39 -4.40
CA ASN A 354 -17.79 -7.74 -5.59
C ASN A 354 -19.12 -8.52 -5.39
N PHE A 355 -19.33 -9.27 -4.31
CA PHE A 355 -20.52 -10.06 -4.02
C PHE A 355 -21.67 -9.22 -3.44
N ASP A 356 -22.90 -9.66 -3.68
CA ASP A 356 -24.10 -9.18 -3.00
C ASP A 356 -24.31 -9.83 -1.61
N TYR A 357 -23.49 -9.61 -0.60
CA TYR A 357 -23.51 -10.42 0.65
C TYR A 357 -24.91 -10.57 1.34
N PRO A 358 -25.18 -11.68 2.06
CA PRO A 358 -26.49 -12.00 2.64
C PRO A 358 -26.80 -11.19 3.92
N ALA A 359 -26.68 -9.86 3.87
CA ALA A 359 -26.84 -8.96 5.02
C ALA A 359 -28.22 -9.01 5.70
N THR A 360 -29.23 -9.62 5.06
CA THR A 360 -30.55 -9.83 5.66
C THR A 360 -30.65 -11.06 6.56
N ASP A 361 -29.62 -11.92 6.58
CA ASP A 361 -29.53 -13.07 7.48
C ASP A 361 -29.00 -12.60 8.85
N PRO A 362 -29.80 -12.69 9.93
CA PRO A 362 -29.40 -12.20 11.24
C PRO A 362 -28.17 -12.91 11.83
N ALA A 363 -27.99 -14.22 11.56
CA ALA A 363 -26.86 -14.97 12.10
C ALA A 363 -25.55 -14.56 11.41
N TRP A 364 -25.60 -14.41 10.09
CA TRP A 364 -24.46 -13.90 9.32
C TRP A 364 -24.12 -12.45 9.68
N LEU A 365 -25.15 -11.60 9.89
CA LEU A 365 -24.94 -10.20 10.29
C LEU A 365 -24.29 -10.10 11.67
N ALA A 366 -24.73 -10.90 12.65
CA ALA A 366 -24.12 -10.93 13.98
C ALA A 366 -22.64 -11.36 13.96
N LEU A 367 -22.29 -12.31 13.08
CA LEU A 367 -20.90 -12.71 12.84
C LEU A 367 -20.07 -11.55 12.29
N VAL A 368 -20.59 -10.81 11.31
CA VAL A 368 -19.96 -9.63 10.72
C VAL A 368 -19.83 -8.48 11.73
N GLU A 369 -20.85 -8.22 12.54
CA GLU A 369 -20.77 -7.20 13.59
C GLU A 369 -19.66 -7.53 14.59
N THR A 370 -19.50 -8.81 14.96
CA THR A 370 -18.41 -9.26 15.84
C THR A 370 -17.05 -9.04 15.20
N GLU A 371 -16.88 -9.47 13.95
CA GLU A 371 -15.66 -9.28 13.14
C GLU A 371 -15.25 -7.81 13.08
N VAL A 372 -16.17 -6.93 12.68
CA VAL A 372 -15.93 -5.50 12.52
C VAL A 372 -15.65 -4.82 13.86
N ARG A 373 -16.37 -5.20 14.92
CA ARG A 373 -16.12 -4.70 16.29
C ARG A 373 -14.71 -5.05 16.75
N GLN A 374 -14.28 -6.29 16.56
CA GLN A 374 -12.93 -6.73 16.95
C GLN A 374 -11.85 -5.99 16.17
N PHE A 375 -12.01 -5.82 14.85
CA PHE A 375 -11.07 -5.05 14.03
C PHE A 375 -10.93 -3.60 14.53
N LEU A 376 -12.04 -2.88 14.69
CA LEU A 376 -12.03 -1.47 15.09
C LEU A 376 -11.52 -1.29 16.53
N GLN A 377 -11.91 -2.17 17.46
CA GLN A 377 -11.44 -2.13 18.86
C GLN A 377 -9.93 -2.35 18.97
N ALA A 378 -9.38 -3.24 18.16
CA ALA A 378 -7.95 -3.52 18.17
C ALA A 378 -7.10 -2.35 17.62
N ARG A 379 -7.70 -1.43 16.84
CA ARG A 379 -7.01 -0.30 16.18
C ARG A 379 -7.28 1.04 16.83
N GLN A 380 -7.93 1.11 18.00
CA GLN A 380 -8.27 2.39 18.66
C GLN A 380 -7.06 3.27 19.01
N GLY A 381 -5.88 2.68 19.15
CA GLY A 381 -4.63 3.42 19.35
C GLY A 381 -3.91 3.80 18.05
N SER A 382 -4.37 3.39 16.87
CA SER A 382 -3.64 3.60 15.62
C SER A 382 -4.00 4.94 14.96
N PRO A 383 -3.15 5.98 15.05
CA PRO A 383 -3.34 7.25 14.33
C PRO A 383 -3.32 7.08 12.81
N SER A 384 -2.66 6.05 12.28
CA SER A 384 -2.57 5.77 10.84
C SER A 384 -3.92 5.46 10.20
N LEU A 385 -4.86 4.81 10.91
CA LEU A 385 -6.16 4.48 10.33
C LEU A 385 -6.94 5.77 10.07
N ALA A 386 -7.13 6.09 8.80
CA ALA A 386 -7.71 7.36 8.36
C ALA A 386 -9.15 7.20 7.86
N MET A 387 -9.43 6.14 7.12
CA MET A 387 -10.75 5.90 6.55
C MET A 387 -11.05 4.40 6.45
N CYS A 388 -12.30 4.04 6.69
CA CYS A 388 -12.82 2.71 6.41
C CYS A 388 -13.75 2.73 5.18
N THR A 389 -13.77 1.65 4.42
CA THR A 389 -14.75 1.47 3.34
C THR A 389 -15.57 0.21 3.57
N ALA A 390 -16.81 0.17 3.05
CA ALA A 390 -17.64 -1.04 3.14
C ALA A 390 -17.05 -2.26 2.43
N GLY A 391 -16.12 -2.07 1.50
CA GLY A 391 -15.57 -3.13 0.66
C GLY A 391 -15.28 -2.67 -0.77
N SER A 392 -14.70 -3.59 -1.56
CA SER A 392 -14.26 -3.34 -2.92
C SER A 392 -15.35 -3.64 -3.96
N GLU A 393 -15.64 -2.68 -4.83
CA GLU A 393 -16.40 -2.81 -6.08
C GLU A 393 -17.81 -3.42 -6.00
N ILE A 394 -18.42 -3.47 -4.81
CA ILE A 394 -19.76 -4.03 -4.62
C ILE A 394 -20.80 -3.19 -5.38
N ALA A 395 -20.80 -1.87 -5.16
CA ALA A 395 -21.70 -0.95 -5.84
C ALA A 395 -21.40 -0.83 -7.34
N GLN A 396 -20.11 -0.90 -7.71
CA GLN A 396 -19.68 -0.96 -9.12
C GLN A 396 -20.28 -2.18 -9.81
N GLN A 397 -20.17 -3.37 -9.22
CA GLN A 397 -20.72 -4.60 -9.78
C GLN A 397 -22.24 -4.52 -9.98
N ALA A 398 -22.97 -3.99 -9.00
CA ALA A 398 -24.41 -3.79 -9.09
C ALA A 398 -24.80 -2.82 -10.22
N SER A 399 -24.12 -1.68 -10.30
CA SER A 399 -24.39 -0.65 -11.31
C SER A 399 -24.06 -1.10 -12.73
N MET A 400 -22.92 -1.76 -12.95
CA MET A 400 -22.51 -2.28 -14.26
C MET A 400 -23.43 -3.39 -14.78
N LEU A 401 -24.15 -4.09 -13.91
CA LEU A 401 -25.19 -5.05 -14.28
C LEU A 401 -26.56 -4.41 -14.56
N GLY A 402 -26.64 -3.08 -14.52
CA GLY A 402 -27.86 -2.32 -14.84
C GLY A 402 -28.90 -2.31 -13.72
N LEU A 403 -28.51 -2.61 -12.48
CA LEU A 403 -29.42 -2.45 -11.34
C LEU A 403 -29.69 -0.97 -11.06
N PRO A 404 -30.89 -0.61 -10.55
CA PRO A 404 -31.20 0.77 -10.21
C PRO A 404 -30.42 1.24 -8.96
N PRO A 405 -30.18 2.56 -8.79
CA PRO A 405 -29.36 3.11 -7.70
C PRO A 405 -29.73 2.66 -6.29
N GLN A 406 -31.02 2.40 -6.03
CA GLN A 406 -31.52 1.93 -4.72
C GLN A 406 -31.03 0.52 -4.36
N ARG A 407 -30.36 -0.18 -5.28
CA ARG A 407 -29.80 -1.52 -5.09
C ARG A 407 -28.27 -1.56 -5.20
N TRP A 408 -27.61 -0.42 -5.38
CA TRP A 408 -26.14 -0.38 -5.45
C TRP A 408 -25.50 -0.58 -4.08
N TYR A 409 -26.16 -0.10 -3.02
CA TYR A 409 -25.68 -0.21 -1.66
C TYR A 409 -26.65 -1.04 -0.81
N SER A 410 -26.10 -1.88 0.05
CA SER A 410 -26.87 -2.66 1.03
C SER A 410 -26.99 -1.90 2.35
N ALA A 411 -27.96 -2.28 3.20
CA ALA A 411 -28.09 -1.73 4.55
C ALA A 411 -26.84 -2.00 5.42
N LEU A 412 -26.09 -3.06 5.12
CA LEU A 412 -24.78 -3.30 5.74
C LEU A 412 -23.84 -2.12 5.47
N ALA A 413 -23.75 -1.67 4.21
CA ALA A 413 -22.87 -0.59 3.79
C ALA A 413 -23.38 0.82 4.16
N THR A 414 -24.69 1.04 4.28
CA THR A 414 -25.24 2.38 4.56
C THR A 414 -25.57 2.61 6.03
N ASP A 415 -25.82 1.56 6.80
CA ASP A 415 -26.37 1.67 8.16
C ASP A 415 -25.48 0.95 9.20
N THR A 416 -25.26 -0.36 9.05
CA THR A 416 -24.56 -1.17 10.07
C THR A 416 -23.09 -0.80 10.21
N LEU A 417 -22.32 -0.87 9.12
CA LEU A 417 -20.89 -0.57 9.13
C LEU A 417 -20.56 0.88 9.54
N PRO A 418 -21.21 1.93 8.99
CA PRO A 418 -20.97 3.30 9.46
C PRO A 418 -21.37 3.49 10.92
N GLY A 419 -22.45 2.84 11.39
CA GLY A 419 -22.86 2.87 12.79
C GLY A 419 -21.78 2.29 13.72
N LEU A 420 -21.16 1.18 13.33
CA LEU A 420 -20.02 0.60 14.06
C LEU A 420 -18.80 1.52 14.03
N VAL A 421 -18.45 2.12 12.90
CA VAL A 421 -17.33 3.08 12.85
C VAL A 421 -17.60 4.27 13.76
N ALA A 422 -18.79 4.88 13.69
CA ALA A 422 -19.17 6.00 14.55
C ALA A 422 -19.17 5.64 16.05
N GLU A 423 -19.49 4.40 16.41
CA GLU A 423 -19.48 3.93 17.81
C GLU A 423 -18.04 3.71 18.33
N LEU A 424 -17.16 3.11 17.53
CA LEU A 424 -15.87 2.59 18.02
C LEU A 424 -14.66 3.45 17.64
N ARG A 425 -14.75 4.16 16.52
CA ARG A 425 -13.74 5.02 15.89
C ARG A 425 -14.39 6.25 15.25
N PRO A 426 -15.06 7.12 16.04
CA PRO A 426 -15.71 8.32 15.53
C PRO A 426 -14.73 9.31 14.88
N ASP A 427 -13.43 9.14 15.13
CA ASP A 427 -12.34 9.91 14.53
C ASP A 427 -12.00 9.48 13.09
N VAL A 428 -12.47 8.31 12.63
CA VAL A 428 -12.12 7.71 11.33
C VAL A 428 -13.22 7.99 10.31
N GLY A 429 -12.82 8.39 9.10
CA GLY A 429 -13.75 8.59 7.99
C GLY A 429 -14.41 7.30 7.52
N TYR A 430 -15.59 7.38 6.91
CA TYR A 430 -16.28 6.22 6.33
C TYR A 430 -16.87 6.54 4.97
N VAL A 431 -16.70 5.61 4.02
CA VAL A 431 -17.37 5.63 2.70
C VAL A 431 -18.08 4.30 2.42
N PRO A 432 -19.24 4.31 1.72
CA PRO A 432 -20.07 3.11 1.56
C PRO A 432 -19.54 2.10 0.53
N GLY A 433 -18.35 2.33 -0.02
CA GLY A 433 -17.64 1.40 -0.90
C GLY A 433 -16.44 2.05 -1.59
N SER A 434 -15.51 1.23 -2.07
CA SER A 434 -14.45 1.64 -2.99
C SER A 434 -14.70 0.96 -4.34
N PRO A 435 -15.23 1.64 -5.36
CA PRO A 435 -15.54 3.07 -5.41
C PRO A 435 -16.98 3.39 -4.93
N SER A 436 -17.25 4.67 -4.64
CA SER A 436 -18.58 5.20 -4.31
C SER A 436 -18.69 6.72 -4.53
N GLY A 437 -19.91 7.20 -4.80
CA GLY A 437 -20.22 8.62 -5.05
C GLY A 437 -20.77 8.88 -6.46
N GLY A 438 -21.08 10.14 -6.76
CA GLY A 438 -21.40 10.59 -8.12
C GLY A 438 -22.64 9.97 -8.78
N ALA A 439 -22.74 10.18 -10.10
CA ALA A 439 -23.83 9.64 -10.92
C ALA A 439 -23.70 8.11 -11.17
N LEU A 440 -22.46 7.63 -11.20
CA LEU A 440 -22.10 6.21 -11.22
C LEU A 440 -21.09 6.00 -10.08
N PRO A 441 -21.17 4.89 -9.33
CA PRO A 441 -20.37 4.70 -8.13
C PRO A 441 -18.87 4.60 -8.41
N PHE A 442 -18.46 4.44 -9.68
CA PHE A 442 -17.08 4.34 -10.14
C PHE A 442 -16.63 5.57 -10.95
N ALA A 443 -17.47 6.62 -11.05
CA ALA A 443 -17.08 7.86 -11.71
C ALA A 443 -15.95 8.53 -10.90
N PRO A 444 -14.81 8.90 -11.54
CA PRO A 444 -13.63 9.36 -10.81
C PRO A 444 -13.73 10.81 -10.33
N ASP A 445 -14.71 11.58 -10.81
CA ASP A 445 -14.89 13.01 -10.55
C ASP A 445 -15.75 13.33 -9.33
N ALA A 446 -16.27 12.31 -8.63
CA ALA A 446 -17.06 12.47 -7.42
C ALA A 446 -16.84 11.29 -6.45
N GLY A 447 -16.68 11.59 -5.17
CA GLY A 447 -16.45 10.60 -4.12
C GLY A 447 -15.08 9.93 -4.20
N VAL A 448 -15.06 8.62 -3.92
CA VAL A 448 -13.88 7.77 -4.13
C VAL A 448 -14.07 6.95 -5.40
N GLY A 449 -13.13 7.05 -6.33
CA GLY A 449 -13.20 6.42 -7.65
C GLY A 449 -12.10 5.40 -7.91
N HIS A 450 -12.30 4.53 -8.89
CA HIS A 450 -11.24 3.72 -9.49
C HIS A 450 -10.90 4.32 -10.86
N TYR A 451 -9.72 4.95 -11.01
CA TYR A 451 -9.32 5.63 -12.24
C TYR A 451 -8.40 4.77 -13.10
N TYR A 452 -8.99 4.11 -14.09
CA TYR A 452 -8.28 3.30 -15.08
C TYR A 452 -8.32 3.89 -16.50
N GLY A 453 -8.68 5.18 -16.63
CA GLY A 453 -8.73 5.89 -17.90
C GLY A 453 -7.39 5.82 -18.63
N VAL A 454 -6.40 6.53 -18.09
CA VAL A 454 -4.99 6.27 -18.43
C VAL A 454 -4.57 4.97 -17.76
N GLY A 455 -4.07 4.00 -18.53
CA GLY A 455 -3.93 2.61 -18.09
C GLY A 455 -4.94 1.73 -18.82
N ALA A 456 -5.67 0.89 -18.11
CA ALA A 456 -6.50 -0.20 -18.67
C ALA A 456 -7.47 0.22 -19.80
N TYR A 457 -7.98 1.45 -19.80
CA TYR A 457 -8.89 1.94 -20.85
C TYR A 457 -8.22 2.72 -21.97
N GLU A 458 -6.88 2.72 -22.02
CA GLU A 458 -6.04 3.26 -23.09
C GLU A 458 -6.39 4.71 -23.47
N ARG A 459 -6.82 5.51 -22.50
CA ARG A 459 -7.15 6.92 -22.75
C ARG A 459 -5.87 7.73 -22.99
N PRO A 460 -5.94 8.80 -23.81
CA PRO A 460 -4.85 9.76 -23.93
C PRO A 460 -4.41 10.33 -22.58
N LEU A 461 -3.15 10.73 -22.43
CA LEU A 461 -2.60 11.24 -21.15
C LEU A 461 -3.32 12.49 -20.63
N GLU A 462 -3.83 13.35 -21.52
CA GLU A 462 -4.70 14.48 -21.18
C GLU A 462 -5.98 14.08 -20.42
N ASP A 463 -6.39 12.82 -20.48
CA ASP A 463 -7.53 12.28 -19.75
C ASP A 463 -7.28 12.30 -18.23
N ALA A 464 -6.03 12.17 -17.77
CA ALA A 464 -5.70 12.28 -16.34
C ALA A 464 -6.13 13.62 -15.74
N ARG A 465 -6.08 14.69 -16.54
CA ARG A 465 -6.63 16.02 -16.21
C ARG A 465 -8.13 16.11 -16.51
N ARG A 466 -8.55 15.69 -17.71
CA ARG A 466 -9.94 15.86 -18.20
C ARG A 466 -10.97 15.10 -17.36
N ALA A 467 -10.59 13.94 -16.82
CA ALA A 467 -11.44 13.12 -15.96
C ALA A 467 -11.75 13.77 -14.62
N ASN A 468 -11.09 14.89 -14.28
CA ASN A 468 -11.33 15.66 -13.06
C ASN A 468 -11.26 14.80 -11.80
N VAL A 469 -10.31 13.85 -11.76
CA VAL A 469 -10.17 12.86 -10.69
C VAL A 469 -10.19 13.54 -9.32
N GLY A 470 -11.14 13.15 -8.45
CA GLY A 470 -11.28 13.66 -7.09
C GLY A 470 -10.39 12.88 -6.12
N PHE A 471 -10.74 11.65 -5.80
CA PHE A 471 -9.93 10.77 -4.98
C PHE A 471 -9.93 9.35 -5.56
N ALA A 472 -8.82 8.93 -6.17
CA ALA A 472 -8.69 7.59 -6.74
C ALA A 472 -8.14 6.60 -5.69
N THR A 473 -9.00 5.72 -5.19
CA THR A 473 -8.63 4.62 -4.27
C THR A 473 -7.97 3.44 -4.99
N GLU A 474 -8.06 3.41 -6.32
CA GLU A 474 -7.23 2.62 -7.24
C GLU A 474 -7.00 3.43 -8.52
N CYS A 475 -5.82 3.35 -9.12
CA CYS A 475 -5.54 3.96 -10.42
C CYS A 475 -4.37 3.33 -11.16
N LEU A 476 -4.25 3.66 -12.46
CA LEU A 476 -3.05 3.42 -13.28
C LEU A 476 -2.61 1.94 -13.30
N ALA A 477 -3.51 1.04 -13.67
CA ALA A 477 -3.20 -0.39 -13.81
C ALA A 477 -2.46 -0.68 -15.14
N PHE A 478 -1.30 -1.33 -15.03
CA PHE A 478 -0.41 -1.71 -16.15
C PHE A 478 0.22 -3.09 -15.91
N ALA A 479 0.63 -3.78 -16.98
CA ALA A 479 1.59 -4.89 -16.86
C ALA A 479 3.01 -4.32 -16.70
N ASN A 480 3.50 -4.30 -15.47
CA ASN A 480 4.79 -3.70 -15.13
C ASN A 480 5.90 -4.73 -15.28
N LEU A 481 6.80 -4.52 -16.25
CA LEU A 481 7.94 -5.42 -16.46
C LEU A 481 8.92 -5.36 -15.28
N SER A 482 9.40 -6.53 -14.83
CA SER A 482 10.52 -6.63 -13.89
C SER A 482 11.84 -6.18 -14.53
N ASP A 483 12.81 -5.78 -13.72
CA ASP A 483 14.19 -5.50 -14.18
C ASP A 483 14.98 -6.80 -14.46
N ASP A 484 14.41 -7.98 -14.19
CA ASP A 484 15.00 -9.27 -14.55
C ASP A 484 14.78 -9.59 -16.04
N ASP A 485 15.80 -9.28 -16.86
CA ASP A 485 15.81 -9.56 -18.30
C ASP A 485 15.74 -11.06 -18.66
N SER A 486 15.85 -11.97 -17.70
CA SER A 486 15.74 -13.42 -17.95
C SER A 486 14.30 -13.94 -17.93
N LEU A 487 13.36 -13.14 -17.41
CA LEU A 487 11.94 -13.52 -17.37
C LEU A 487 11.29 -13.39 -18.74
N ASP A 488 10.36 -14.31 -19.02
CA ASP A 488 9.50 -14.21 -20.19
C ASP A 488 8.62 -12.94 -20.09
N LEU A 489 8.55 -12.17 -21.18
CA LEU A 489 7.80 -10.91 -21.25
C LEU A 489 6.29 -11.10 -21.10
N ASP A 490 5.80 -12.33 -21.34
CA ASP A 490 4.40 -12.70 -21.20
C ASP A 490 4.12 -13.46 -19.87
N ALA A 491 5.15 -13.76 -19.07
CA ALA A 491 4.95 -14.39 -17.78
C ALA A 491 4.22 -13.45 -16.82
N GLY A 492 3.23 -13.99 -16.10
CA GLY A 492 2.52 -13.26 -15.05
C GLY A 492 1.73 -12.04 -15.52
N VAL A 493 1.54 -11.87 -16.85
CA VAL A 493 0.72 -10.79 -17.41
C VAL A 493 -0.74 -11.02 -17.01
N PRO A 494 -1.38 -10.05 -16.34
CA PRO A 494 -2.76 -10.21 -15.94
C PRO A 494 -3.74 -10.10 -17.11
N GLN A 495 -4.84 -10.88 -17.03
CA GLN A 495 -5.90 -10.88 -18.02
C GLN A 495 -7.27 -11.07 -17.36
N ASP A 496 -8.22 -10.22 -17.73
CA ASP A 496 -9.58 -10.33 -17.23
C ASP A 496 -10.32 -11.52 -17.88
N PRO A 497 -11.13 -12.29 -17.11
CA PRO A 497 -11.85 -13.42 -17.67
C PRO A 497 -12.80 -13.05 -18.82
N GLY A 498 -12.50 -13.59 -20.00
CA GLY A 498 -13.33 -13.46 -21.20
C GLY A 498 -12.98 -12.26 -22.10
N THR A 499 -11.85 -11.59 -21.89
CA THR A 499 -11.29 -10.60 -22.81
C THR A 499 -10.36 -11.26 -23.84
N ASP A 500 -10.19 -10.61 -24.99
CA ASP A 500 -9.21 -10.95 -26.04
C ASP A 500 -7.92 -10.13 -25.95
N TRP A 501 -7.83 -9.25 -24.95
CA TRP A 501 -6.68 -8.40 -24.62
C TRP A 501 -6.21 -8.70 -23.20
N ASP A 502 -4.95 -8.35 -22.92
CA ASP A 502 -4.33 -8.43 -21.59
C ASP A 502 -3.65 -7.10 -21.20
N PHE A 503 -3.11 -7.00 -19.98
CA PHE A 503 -2.47 -5.77 -19.53
C PHE A 503 -1.12 -5.47 -20.22
N ALA A 504 -0.53 -6.43 -20.94
CA ALA A 504 0.62 -6.16 -21.80
C ALA A 504 0.19 -5.36 -23.04
N ASP A 505 -0.99 -5.62 -23.61
CA ASP A 505 -1.58 -4.77 -24.67
C ASP A 505 -1.70 -3.31 -24.21
N THR A 506 -2.16 -3.09 -22.97
CA THR A 506 -2.23 -1.75 -22.37
C THR A 506 -0.85 -1.09 -22.30
N ARG A 507 0.18 -1.77 -21.77
CA ARG A 507 1.55 -1.23 -21.74
C ARG A 507 2.02 -0.87 -23.16
N ASN A 508 1.77 -1.77 -24.09
CA ASN A 508 2.19 -1.68 -25.49
C ASN A 508 1.54 -0.50 -26.23
N HIS A 509 0.26 -0.21 -25.94
CA HIS A 509 -0.43 0.98 -26.43
C HIS A 509 0.37 2.26 -26.10
N TYR A 510 0.86 2.37 -24.87
CA TYR A 510 1.61 3.56 -24.44
C TYR A 510 3.04 3.57 -24.96
N VAL A 511 3.66 2.42 -25.25
CA VAL A 511 4.94 2.37 -25.98
C VAL A 511 4.79 3.02 -27.36
N GLU A 512 3.80 2.60 -28.14
CA GLU A 512 3.55 3.16 -29.48
C GLU A 512 3.21 4.65 -29.39
N ARG A 513 2.30 5.01 -28.47
CA ARG A 513 1.84 6.38 -28.31
C ARG A 513 2.95 7.34 -27.92
N LEU A 514 3.86 6.92 -27.04
CA LEU A 514 4.92 7.79 -26.54
C LEU A 514 6.11 7.88 -27.48
N TYR A 515 6.44 6.80 -28.20
CA TYR A 515 7.69 6.70 -28.94
C TYR A 515 7.55 6.60 -30.46
N ASP A 516 6.32 6.53 -31.01
CA ASP A 516 6.06 6.43 -32.46
C ASP A 516 6.82 5.25 -33.10
N LEU A 517 6.80 4.10 -32.41
CA LEU A 517 7.48 2.87 -32.80
C LEU A 517 6.48 1.79 -33.22
N ASP A 518 6.88 0.95 -34.17
CA ASP A 518 6.20 -0.33 -34.44
C ASP A 518 6.62 -1.34 -33.35
N ARG A 519 5.72 -1.57 -32.39
CA ARG A 519 5.99 -2.42 -31.23
C ARG A 519 6.25 -3.87 -31.60
N ASP A 520 5.56 -4.39 -32.63
CA ASP A 520 5.60 -5.81 -32.99
C ASP A 520 6.91 -6.09 -33.71
N GLN A 521 7.30 -5.18 -34.59
CA GLN A 521 8.63 -5.22 -35.20
C GLN A 521 9.73 -5.08 -34.14
N LEU A 522 9.62 -4.12 -33.22
CA LEU A 522 10.63 -3.91 -32.19
C LEU A 522 10.78 -5.13 -31.27
N ARG A 523 9.65 -5.75 -30.88
CA ARG A 523 9.63 -6.96 -30.05
C ARG A 523 10.30 -8.13 -30.78
N ALA A 524 10.09 -8.27 -32.08
CA ALA A 524 10.69 -9.34 -32.89
C ALA A 524 12.19 -9.12 -33.14
N ASP A 525 12.58 -7.89 -33.49
CA ASP A 525 13.95 -7.55 -33.91
C ASP A 525 14.89 -7.31 -32.72
N ALA A 526 14.38 -6.74 -31.62
CA ALA A 526 15.16 -6.31 -30.46
C ALA A 526 14.36 -6.42 -29.13
N PRO A 527 14.08 -7.64 -28.63
CA PRO A 527 13.21 -7.87 -27.48
C PRO A 527 13.68 -7.18 -26.18
N LEU A 528 14.99 -7.05 -25.96
CA LEU A 528 15.53 -6.30 -24.81
C LEU A 528 15.24 -4.80 -24.93
N ALA A 529 15.38 -4.22 -26.13
CA ALA A 529 15.03 -2.82 -26.36
C ALA A 529 13.52 -2.61 -26.20
N PHE A 530 12.70 -3.53 -26.72
CA PHE A 530 11.25 -3.51 -26.50
C PHE A 530 10.89 -3.51 -25.00
N ALA A 531 11.55 -4.34 -24.19
CA ALA A 531 11.36 -4.37 -22.75
C ALA A 531 11.73 -3.03 -22.10
N ASP A 532 12.87 -2.43 -22.49
CA ASP A 532 13.31 -1.13 -22.00
C ASP A 532 12.32 -0.01 -22.35
N PHE A 533 11.78 0.00 -23.57
CA PHE A 533 10.72 0.92 -23.95
C PHE A 533 9.43 0.68 -23.16
N GLY A 534 9.07 -0.57 -22.87
CA GLY A 534 7.93 -0.91 -22.01
C GLY A 534 8.07 -0.38 -20.58
N ARG A 535 9.24 -0.60 -19.97
CA ARG A 535 9.59 -0.09 -18.63
C ARG A 535 9.59 1.43 -18.59
N ALA A 536 10.18 2.08 -19.60
CA ALA A 536 10.19 3.52 -19.71
C ALA A 536 8.79 4.10 -19.94
N ALA A 537 8.00 3.53 -20.85
CA ALA A 537 6.66 4.02 -21.16
C ALA A 537 5.79 4.13 -19.91
N VAL A 538 5.75 3.07 -19.08
CA VAL A 538 4.95 3.12 -17.85
C VAL A 538 5.48 4.18 -16.87
N ALA A 539 6.81 4.27 -16.69
CA ALA A 539 7.44 5.29 -15.85
C ALA A 539 7.08 6.72 -16.28
N GLU A 540 7.07 6.99 -17.58
CA GLU A 540 6.66 8.28 -18.16
C GLU A 540 5.18 8.56 -17.93
N VAL A 541 4.31 7.58 -18.19
CA VAL A 541 2.86 7.74 -18.04
C VAL A 541 2.47 8.06 -16.61
N VAL A 542 3.00 7.36 -15.61
CA VAL A 542 2.69 7.64 -14.21
C VAL A 542 3.25 9.00 -13.77
N THR A 543 4.42 9.39 -14.29
CA THR A 543 5.01 10.71 -14.00
C THR A 543 4.11 11.84 -14.50
N GLU A 544 3.61 11.74 -15.74
CA GLU A 544 2.68 12.72 -16.30
C GLU A 544 1.34 12.74 -15.54
N ALA A 545 0.74 11.59 -15.26
CA ALA A 545 -0.53 11.50 -14.55
C ALA A 545 -0.45 12.13 -13.14
N PHE A 546 0.58 11.79 -12.36
CA PHE A 546 0.76 12.39 -11.03
C PHE A 546 1.14 13.87 -11.09
N THR A 547 1.86 14.32 -12.13
CA THR A 547 2.12 15.75 -12.33
C THR A 547 0.81 16.51 -12.52
N GLU A 548 -0.12 15.95 -13.30
CA GLU A 548 -1.46 16.52 -13.50
C GLU A 548 -2.32 16.53 -12.24
N TRP A 549 -2.17 15.53 -11.37
CA TRP A 549 -2.92 15.45 -10.11
C TRP A 549 -2.33 16.30 -8.99
N ARG A 550 -1.01 16.51 -8.98
CA ARG A 550 -0.31 17.32 -7.98
C ARG A 550 -0.24 18.81 -8.30
N ARG A 551 -0.52 19.21 -9.55
CA ARG A 551 -0.41 20.63 -9.96
C ARG A 551 -1.27 21.56 -9.11
N ALA A 552 -0.89 22.84 -9.06
CA ALA A 552 -1.73 23.87 -8.47
C ALA A 552 -3.10 23.93 -9.17
N GLY A 553 -4.17 23.96 -8.37
CA GLY A 553 -5.56 24.00 -8.86
C GLY A 553 -6.08 22.67 -9.40
N SER A 554 -5.44 21.55 -9.09
CA SER A 554 -5.99 20.21 -9.33
C SER A 554 -7.19 19.95 -8.40
N SER A 555 -8.19 19.21 -8.87
CA SER A 555 -9.27 18.65 -8.04
C SER A 555 -8.81 17.43 -7.25
N CYS A 556 -7.74 16.77 -7.69
CA CYS A 556 -7.29 15.53 -7.10
C CYS A 556 -6.75 15.74 -5.68
N ARG A 557 -7.28 14.98 -4.73
CA ARG A 557 -6.90 14.93 -3.32
C ARG A 557 -6.26 13.60 -2.95
N GLY A 558 -6.39 12.58 -3.78
CA GLY A 558 -5.76 11.29 -3.55
C GLY A 558 -5.65 10.44 -4.81
N ALA A 559 -4.54 9.71 -4.95
CA ALA A 559 -4.36 8.71 -6.00
C ALA A 559 -3.49 7.54 -5.51
N LEU A 560 -4.06 6.33 -5.49
CA LEU A 560 -3.39 5.11 -5.05
C LEU A 560 -3.18 4.17 -6.23
N VAL A 561 -1.92 3.89 -6.56
CA VAL A 561 -1.59 3.04 -7.70
C VAL A 561 -1.95 1.59 -7.42
N PHE A 562 -2.52 0.95 -8.42
CA PHE A 562 -2.79 -0.47 -8.41
C PHE A 562 -1.64 -1.18 -9.13
N HIS A 563 -0.79 -1.98 -8.47
CA HIS A 563 -0.84 -2.51 -7.09
C HIS A 563 0.57 -2.52 -6.46
N LEU A 564 0.74 -2.77 -5.15
CA LEU A 564 2.05 -2.67 -4.49
C LEU A 564 3.09 -3.67 -5.03
N ALA A 565 2.80 -4.97 -4.99
CA ALA A 565 3.74 -6.01 -5.39
C ALA A 565 3.05 -7.07 -6.28
N ASP A 566 3.83 -7.71 -7.15
CA ASP A 566 3.33 -8.86 -7.91
C ASP A 566 3.08 -10.06 -7.00
N LEU A 567 2.06 -10.83 -7.33
CA LEU A 567 1.73 -12.07 -6.62
C LEU A 567 2.51 -13.29 -7.14
N ALA A 568 3.15 -13.17 -8.30
CA ALA A 568 3.94 -14.21 -8.94
C ALA A 568 5.04 -13.58 -9.82
N PRO A 569 6.13 -14.31 -10.15
CA PRO A 569 7.17 -13.80 -11.04
C PRO A 569 6.62 -13.45 -12.43
N GLY A 570 6.93 -12.24 -12.93
CA GLY A 570 6.50 -11.81 -14.26
C GLY A 570 6.22 -10.32 -14.38
N ALA A 571 5.34 -9.97 -15.30
CA ALA A 571 4.90 -8.61 -15.62
C ALA A 571 3.52 -8.29 -15.03
N GLY A 572 3.36 -8.53 -13.72
CA GLY A 572 2.11 -8.24 -13.01
C GLY A 572 1.84 -6.74 -12.79
N TRP A 573 0.73 -6.43 -12.11
CA TRP A 573 0.37 -5.05 -11.75
C TRP A 573 1.27 -4.41 -10.68
N GLY A 574 2.12 -5.19 -10.02
CA GLY A 574 2.95 -4.72 -8.92
C GLY A 574 3.92 -3.62 -9.37
N VAL A 575 4.03 -2.54 -8.60
CA VAL A 575 5.13 -1.58 -8.74
C VAL A 575 6.45 -2.16 -8.23
N LEU A 576 6.37 -3.15 -7.35
CA LEU A 576 7.44 -4.06 -6.96
C LEU A 576 7.23 -5.42 -7.63
N ASP A 577 8.31 -6.14 -7.92
CA ASP A 577 8.21 -7.52 -8.37
C ASP A 577 7.88 -8.49 -7.22
N SER A 578 7.66 -9.77 -7.54
CA SER A 578 7.34 -10.82 -6.55
C SER A 578 8.46 -11.10 -5.52
N ALA A 579 9.68 -10.58 -5.74
CA ALA A 579 10.78 -10.60 -4.79
C ALA A 579 10.92 -9.26 -4.04
N HIS A 580 9.91 -8.38 -4.16
CA HIS A 580 9.82 -7.05 -3.55
C HIS A 580 10.92 -6.07 -4.03
N ARG A 581 11.46 -6.29 -5.24
CA ARG A 581 12.41 -5.35 -5.86
C ARG A 581 11.65 -4.27 -6.63
N PRO A 582 12.07 -2.99 -6.55
CA PRO A 582 11.45 -1.91 -7.32
C PRO A 582 11.51 -2.14 -8.82
N LYS A 583 10.41 -1.89 -9.53
CA LYS A 583 10.39 -1.77 -10.99
C LYS A 583 10.49 -0.31 -11.43
N SER A 584 10.62 -0.06 -12.74
CA SER A 584 10.71 1.29 -13.31
C SER A 584 9.59 2.25 -12.85
N ILE A 585 8.35 1.76 -12.80
CA ILE A 585 7.18 2.51 -12.31
C ILE A 585 7.37 2.99 -10.87
N PHE A 586 7.93 2.16 -9.97
CA PHE A 586 8.19 2.56 -8.58
C PHE A 586 9.21 3.70 -8.50
N ARG A 587 10.26 3.64 -9.34
CA ARG A 587 11.27 4.70 -9.41
C ARG A 587 10.68 6.03 -9.89
N ALA A 588 9.81 5.98 -10.89
CA ALA A 588 9.08 7.16 -11.36
C ALA A 588 8.16 7.74 -10.29
N LEU A 589 7.39 6.89 -9.61
CA LEU A 589 6.53 7.29 -8.50
C LEU A 589 7.34 7.92 -7.37
N ALA A 590 8.47 7.34 -6.98
CA ALA A 590 9.36 7.89 -5.96
C ALA A 590 9.88 9.31 -6.29
N ARG A 591 10.04 9.65 -7.59
CA ARG A 591 10.42 11.00 -8.01
C ARG A 591 9.26 11.99 -7.89
N VAL A 592 8.08 11.61 -8.37
CA VAL A 592 6.89 12.49 -8.38
C VAL A 592 6.21 12.56 -7.01
N TRP A 593 6.51 11.64 -6.09
CA TRP A 593 6.01 11.60 -4.72
C TRP A 593 6.90 12.33 -3.71
N ARG A 594 8.01 12.94 -4.13
CA ARG A 594 8.87 13.72 -3.23
C ARG A 594 8.07 14.80 -2.47
N PRO A 595 8.35 15.03 -1.18
CA PRO A 595 7.72 16.13 -0.42
C PRO A 595 8.07 17.51 -0.97
N VAL A 596 9.31 17.68 -1.43
CA VAL A 596 9.79 18.86 -2.15
C VAL A 596 9.96 18.48 -3.61
N TRP A 597 9.13 19.04 -4.47
CA TRP A 597 8.94 18.55 -5.83
C TRP A 597 8.77 19.68 -6.85
N VAL A 598 9.31 19.46 -8.05
CA VAL A 598 9.05 20.28 -9.24
C VAL A 598 8.41 19.43 -10.35
N GLY A 599 7.42 20.00 -11.04
CA GLY A 599 6.75 19.41 -12.20
C GLY A 599 6.61 20.40 -13.34
N LEU A 600 6.39 19.91 -14.56
CA LEU A 600 6.12 20.74 -15.74
C LEU A 600 4.77 20.39 -16.34
N THR A 601 3.91 21.38 -16.58
CA THR A 601 2.62 21.19 -17.26
C THR A 601 2.51 22.09 -18.49
N ASP A 602 2.03 21.54 -19.59
CA ASP A 602 1.67 22.29 -20.79
C ASP A 602 0.25 22.86 -20.62
N GLU A 603 0.12 24.19 -20.62
CA GLU A 603 -1.16 24.89 -20.50
C GLU A 603 -1.65 25.45 -21.85
N GLY A 604 -1.21 24.83 -22.95
CA GLY A 604 -1.56 25.17 -24.32
C GLY A 604 -1.06 26.57 -24.68
N THR A 605 -1.97 27.45 -25.11
CA THR A 605 -1.62 28.83 -25.46
C THR A 605 -1.27 29.71 -24.26
N ASN A 606 -1.33 29.19 -23.03
CA ASN A 606 -0.77 29.86 -21.84
C ASN A 606 0.70 29.49 -21.61
N GLY A 607 1.27 28.60 -22.43
CA GLY A 607 2.67 28.17 -22.36
C GLY A 607 2.95 27.12 -21.28
N LEU A 608 4.23 26.92 -21.00
CA LEU A 608 4.70 25.98 -19.98
C LEU A 608 4.54 26.57 -18.58
N ARG A 609 4.05 25.77 -17.63
CA ARG A 609 4.05 26.10 -16.20
C ARG A 609 4.98 25.19 -15.42
N VAL A 610 5.69 25.78 -14.46
CA VAL A 610 6.47 25.08 -13.47
C VAL A 610 5.63 24.94 -12.20
N GLN A 611 5.33 23.70 -11.82
CA GLN A 611 4.61 23.33 -10.61
C GLN A 611 5.61 23.10 -9.48
N LEU A 612 5.35 23.62 -8.29
CA LEU A 612 6.23 23.50 -7.13
C LEU A 612 5.41 23.06 -5.92
N ALA A 613 5.89 22.05 -5.19
CA ALA A 613 5.28 21.62 -3.94
C ALA A 613 6.32 21.55 -2.81
N ASN A 614 5.89 21.93 -1.62
CA ASN A 614 6.59 21.69 -0.36
C ASN A 614 5.58 21.15 0.64
N ASP A 615 5.55 19.83 0.82
CA ASP A 615 4.67 19.17 1.78
C ASP A 615 5.19 19.29 3.23
N THR A 616 6.46 19.66 3.41
CA THR A 616 7.12 19.67 4.72
C THR A 616 6.62 20.79 5.64
N ALA A 617 6.87 20.65 6.94
CA ALA A 617 6.48 21.63 7.95
C ALA A 617 7.27 22.95 7.92
N GLU A 618 8.43 22.97 7.25
CA GLU A 618 9.35 24.10 7.24
C GLU A 618 9.41 24.76 5.85
N PRO A 619 9.67 26.07 5.79
CA PRO A 619 9.87 26.74 4.52
C PRO A 619 11.17 26.26 3.87
N VAL A 620 11.12 25.98 2.57
CA VAL A 620 12.29 25.56 1.79
C VAL A 620 12.76 26.71 0.92
N THR A 621 14.00 27.14 1.11
CA THR A 621 14.66 28.08 0.18
C THR A 621 15.39 27.26 -0.87
N ALA A 622 15.11 27.52 -2.13
CA ALA A 622 15.64 26.74 -3.25
C ALA A 622 15.99 27.63 -4.43
N GLN A 623 16.88 27.14 -5.29
CA GLN A 623 17.11 27.71 -6.61
C GLN A 623 16.34 26.90 -7.65
N LEU A 624 15.47 27.57 -8.39
CA LEU A 624 14.75 27.00 -9.51
C LEU A 624 15.45 27.38 -10.82
N GLU A 625 15.79 26.37 -11.60
CA GLU A 625 16.32 26.50 -12.94
C GLU A 625 15.30 25.98 -13.96
N LEU A 626 15.08 26.72 -15.05
CA LEU A 626 14.31 26.28 -16.21
C LEU A 626 15.15 26.53 -17.47
N PHE A 627 15.32 25.50 -18.30
CA PHE A 627 16.02 25.66 -19.57
C PHE A 627 15.54 24.70 -20.66
N GLY A 628 15.70 25.09 -21.92
CA GLY A 628 15.48 24.23 -23.08
C GLY A 628 16.78 23.60 -23.57
N LEU A 629 16.68 22.41 -24.17
CA LEU A 629 17.76 21.74 -24.89
C LEU A 629 17.37 21.60 -26.36
N ARG A 630 18.24 22.12 -27.23
CA ARG A 630 18.24 21.87 -28.67
C ARG A 630 19.30 20.85 -29.03
N ASP A 631 18.97 19.94 -29.94
CA ASP A 631 19.78 18.78 -30.30
C ASP A 631 20.21 17.98 -29.05
N GLY A 632 19.41 18.01 -27.98
CA GLY A 632 19.72 17.37 -26.70
C GLY A 632 20.98 17.87 -25.98
N ALA A 633 21.68 18.91 -26.47
CA ALA A 633 22.97 19.33 -25.93
C ALA A 633 23.15 20.84 -25.81
N VAL A 634 22.54 21.61 -26.70
CA VAL A 634 22.67 23.05 -26.73
C VAL A 634 21.60 23.66 -25.86
N VAL A 635 21.98 24.28 -24.75
CA VAL A 635 21.05 25.02 -23.90
C VAL A 635 20.49 26.23 -24.67
N VAL A 636 19.17 26.28 -24.80
CA VAL A 636 18.40 27.35 -25.45
C VAL A 636 17.38 27.87 -24.46
N ALA A 637 17.39 29.19 -24.22
CA ALA A 637 16.60 29.88 -23.19
C ALA A 637 16.80 29.29 -21.77
N ARG A 638 17.41 30.08 -20.88
CA ARG A 638 17.68 29.67 -19.50
C ARG A 638 17.19 30.75 -18.54
N ALA A 639 16.53 30.29 -17.48
CA ALA A 639 16.16 31.09 -16.34
C ALA A 639 16.68 30.43 -15.06
N THR A 640 17.14 31.25 -14.13
CA THR A 640 17.51 30.80 -12.78
C THR A 640 17.01 31.83 -11.79
N VAL A 641 16.18 31.41 -10.85
CA VAL A 641 15.59 32.29 -9.84
C VAL A 641 15.67 31.62 -8.47
N ASP A 642 15.85 32.42 -7.44
CA ASP A 642 15.69 31.95 -6.06
C ASP A 642 14.20 31.97 -5.71
N VAL A 643 13.73 30.87 -5.13
CA VAL A 643 12.34 30.69 -4.70
C VAL A 643 12.30 30.30 -3.23
N ARG A 644 11.21 30.71 -2.56
CA ARG A 644 10.87 30.27 -1.21
C ARG A 644 9.55 29.51 -1.29
N LEU A 645 9.60 28.22 -1.00
CA LEU A 645 8.43 27.36 -0.92
C LEU A 645 7.92 27.39 0.51
N GLU A 646 6.73 27.94 0.72
CA GLU A 646 6.12 27.99 2.05
C GLU A 646 5.76 26.57 2.53
N PRO A 647 5.69 26.32 3.85
CA PRO A 647 5.28 25.03 4.39
C PRO A 647 3.93 24.58 3.81
N ARG A 648 3.80 23.27 3.55
CA ARG A 648 2.54 22.61 3.17
C ARG A 648 1.81 23.33 2.03
N SER A 649 2.55 23.70 0.99
CA SER A 649 2.05 24.55 -0.09
C SER A 649 2.31 23.95 -1.47
N VAL A 650 1.42 24.28 -2.40
CA VAL A 650 1.56 24.01 -3.84
C VAL A 650 1.40 25.33 -4.58
N THR A 651 2.35 25.65 -5.45
CA THR A 651 2.38 26.89 -6.23
C THR A 651 2.73 26.60 -7.69
N ALA A 652 2.43 27.56 -8.57
CA ALA A 652 2.78 27.46 -9.99
C ALA A 652 3.37 28.78 -10.49
N LEU A 653 4.39 28.69 -11.35
CA LEU A 653 5.06 29.82 -11.99
C LEU A 653 4.97 29.68 -13.51
N ASN A 654 4.72 30.77 -14.23
CA ASN A 654 4.74 30.74 -15.70
C ASN A 654 6.20 30.77 -16.18
N ALA A 655 6.54 29.93 -17.15
CA ALA A 655 7.87 29.91 -17.75
C ALA A 655 8.28 31.27 -18.35
N THR A 656 7.33 32.01 -18.92
CA THR A 656 7.52 33.37 -19.46
C THR A 656 7.99 34.35 -18.38
N ASP A 657 7.41 34.28 -17.18
CA ASP A 657 7.76 35.17 -16.07
C ASP A 657 9.15 34.82 -15.53
N LEU A 658 9.47 33.51 -15.44
CA LEU A 658 10.79 33.03 -15.04
C LEU A 658 11.89 33.48 -16.01
N TYR A 659 11.62 33.37 -17.32
CA TYR A 659 12.56 33.78 -18.35
C TYR A 659 12.68 35.31 -18.50
N GLY A 660 11.66 36.07 -18.09
CA GLY A 660 11.61 37.53 -18.22
C GLY A 660 11.30 38.01 -19.65
N GLY A 661 10.76 37.14 -20.49
CA GLY A 661 10.47 37.43 -21.89
C GLY A 661 9.70 36.29 -22.58
N PHE A 662 9.34 36.50 -23.85
CA PHE A 662 8.69 35.45 -24.63
C PHE A 662 9.72 34.42 -25.13
N PHE A 663 9.44 33.14 -24.86
CA PHE A 663 10.07 32.00 -25.49
C PHE A 663 9.06 30.85 -25.51
N ASP A 664 8.88 30.20 -26.66
CA ASP A 664 7.83 29.19 -26.86
C ASP A 664 8.29 27.81 -26.38
N TYR A 665 8.36 27.63 -25.06
CA TYR A 665 8.81 26.36 -24.45
C TYR A 665 7.98 25.13 -24.83
N THR A 666 6.71 25.32 -25.21
CA THR A 666 5.77 24.24 -25.57
C THR A 666 5.60 24.08 -27.08
N TYR A 667 6.22 24.95 -27.88
CA TYR A 667 5.97 25.04 -29.33
C TYR A 667 4.47 25.20 -29.67
N ALA A 668 3.72 25.89 -28.81
CA ALA A 668 2.28 26.07 -28.96
C ALA A 668 1.93 27.09 -30.05
N TYR A 669 2.77 28.11 -30.26
CA TYR A 669 2.52 29.19 -31.22
C TYR A 669 3.09 28.90 -32.61
N ARG A 670 4.16 28.09 -32.68
CA ARG A 670 4.75 27.60 -33.94
C ARG A 670 5.24 28.71 -34.87
N PHE A 671 5.78 29.78 -34.28
CA PHE A 671 6.43 30.85 -35.04
C PHE A 671 7.83 30.42 -35.48
N GLY A 672 7.92 29.77 -36.64
CA GLY A 672 9.19 29.27 -37.19
C GLY A 672 9.44 27.81 -36.84
N ALA A 673 10.70 27.38 -36.96
CA ALA A 673 11.10 26.03 -36.60
C ALA A 673 11.10 25.87 -35.06
N PRO A 674 10.86 24.65 -34.54
CA PRO A 674 11.02 24.38 -33.11
C PRO A 674 12.41 24.78 -32.63
N GLU A 675 12.48 25.41 -31.46
CA GLU A 675 13.75 25.88 -30.91
C GLU A 675 14.39 24.87 -29.93
N LEU A 676 13.64 23.90 -29.41
CA LEU A 676 14.09 22.87 -28.47
C LEU A 676 13.30 21.55 -28.63
N GLU A 677 13.87 20.45 -28.15
CA GLU A 677 13.19 19.14 -28.05
C GLU A 677 12.85 18.76 -26.61
N VAL A 678 13.57 19.32 -25.62
CA VAL A 678 13.36 19.04 -24.19
C VAL A 678 13.40 20.33 -23.38
N ALA A 679 12.37 20.59 -22.57
CA ALA A 679 12.44 21.58 -21.50
C ALA A 679 12.71 20.87 -20.17
N VAL A 680 13.61 21.44 -19.37
CA VAL A 680 14.07 20.87 -18.10
C VAL A 680 13.87 21.89 -16.99
N ALA A 681 13.20 21.48 -15.91
CA ALA A 681 13.16 22.22 -14.66
C ALA A 681 13.97 21.48 -13.59
N ARG A 682 14.79 22.23 -12.83
CA ARG A 682 15.57 21.69 -11.70
C ARG A 682 15.37 22.53 -10.47
N LEU A 683 15.11 21.86 -9.36
CA LEU A 683 15.02 22.48 -8.05
C LEU A 683 16.24 22.08 -7.23
N ARG A 684 17.00 23.07 -6.75
CA ARG A 684 18.16 22.86 -5.90
C ARG A 684 17.97 23.41 -4.51
N VAL A 685 18.35 22.64 -3.50
CA VAL A 685 18.43 23.08 -2.10
C VAL A 685 19.88 22.90 -1.67
N ASP A 686 20.48 23.97 -1.14
CA ASP A 686 21.89 23.98 -0.73
C ASP A 686 22.89 23.51 -1.82
N GLY A 687 22.55 23.75 -3.09
CA GLY A 687 23.36 23.38 -4.26
C GLY A 687 23.06 21.99 -4.85
N GLU A 688 22.37 21.13 -4.10
CA GLU A 688 22.03 19.76 -4.50
C GLU A 688 20.69 19.70 -5.23
N VAL A 689 20.61 18.90 -6.29
CA VAL A 689 19.36 18.70 -7.05
C VAL A 689 18.40 17.82 -6.26
N VAL A 690 17.32 18.40 -5.74
CA VAL A 690 16.32 17.67 -4.97
C VAL A 690 15.15 17.18 -5.83
N SER A 691 14.90 17.78 -6.98
CA SER A 691 13.84 17.37 -7.91
C SER A 691 14.11 17.91 -9.32
N GLU A 692 13.71 17.15 -10.33
CA GLU A 692 13.83 17.51 -11.75
C GLU A 692 12.54 17.11 -12.48
N ALA A 693 12.18 17.87 -13.51
CA ALA A 693 11.06 17.58 -14.39
C ALA A 693 11.41 17.88 -15.85
N PHE A 694 10.75 17.16 -16.74
CA PHE A 694 11.04 17.18 -18.18
C PHE A 694 9.74 17.36 -18.97
N SER A 695 9.79 18.12 -20.04
CA SER A 695 8.69 18.28 -20.99
C SER A 695 9.20 18.15 -22.42
N PHE A 696 8.43 17.45 -23.26
CA PHE A 696 8.80 17.08 -24.63
C PHE A 696 7.83 17.77 -25.62
N PRO A 697 8.03 19.05 -25.97
CA PRO A 697 7.08 19.82 -26.80
C PRO A 697 6.85 19.25 -28.20
N LEU A 698 7.80 18.46 -28.71
CA LEU A 698 7.72 17.79 -30.01
C LEU A 698 7.47 16.28 -29.89
N GLY A 699 7.12 15.82 -28.68
CA GLY A 699 7.07 14.40 -28.33
C GLY A 699 8.45 13.81 -28.02
N ARG A 700 8.45 12.71 -27.27
CA ARG A 700 9.67 11.97 -26.90
C ARG A 700 10.51 11.47 -28.08
N PRO A 701 9.95 11.12 -29.27
CA PRO A 701 10.76 10.69 -30.41
C PRO A 701 11.72 11.78 -30.90
N ALA A 702 11.32 13.06 -30.84
CA ALA A 702 12.18 14.17 -31.24
C ALA A 702 13.42 14.32 -30.33
N ALA A 703 13.29 13.91 -29.07
CA ALA A 703 14.38 13.91 -28.09
C ALA A 703 15.14 12.57 -28.02
N LEU A 704 14.85 11.61 -28.90
CA LEU A 704 15.38 10.23 -28.84
C LEU A 704 16.64 10.05 -29.69
N ALA A 705 17.61 10.95 -29.52
CA ALA A 705 18.89 10.88 -30.22
C ALA A 705 19.89 9.98 -29.46
N PRO A 706 20.76 9.22 -30.15
CA PRO A 706 21.83 8.47 -29.48
C PRO A 706 22.76 9.40 -28.69
N ALA A 707 22.99 9.04 -27.43
CA ALA A 707 23.90 9.75 -26.52
C ALA A 707 25.18 8.94 -26.27
N GLY A 708 26.31 9.61 -26.09
CA GLY A 708 27.54 9.02 -25.58
C GLY A 708 27.52 8.96 -24.06
N LEU A 709 27.26 7.78 -23.50
CA LEU A 709 27.26 7.55 -22.05
C LEU A 709 28.68 7.33 -21.52
N GLN A 710 28.92 7.74 -20.28
CA GLN A 710 30.11 7.36 -19.51
C GLN A 710 29.69 6.96 -18.10
N ALA A 711 30.41 5.98 -17.55
CA ALA A 711 30.12 5.38 -16.26
C ALA A 711 31.43 5.10 -15.52
N GLU A 712 31.63 5.78 -14.40
CA GLU A 712 32.80 5.60 -13.55
C GLU A 712 32.39 5.09 -12.17
N VAL A 713 33.03 4.03 -11.71
CA VAL A 713 32.76 3.46 -10.38
C VAL A 713 33.74 4.01 -9.37
N HIS A 714 33.22 4.46 -8.24
CA HIS A 714 33.96 4.99 -7.12
C HIS A 714 33.67 4.17 -5.87
N GLU A 715 34.74 3.84 -5.14
CA GLU A 715 34.68 3.22 -3.82
C GLU A 715 34.76 4.33 -2.77
N SER A 716 33.85 4.31 -1.80
CA SER A 716 33.86 5.18 -0.63
C SER A 716 33.85 4.32 0.65
N ALA A 717 34.01 4.97 1.81
CA ALA A 717 33.89 4.26 3.09
C ALA A 717 32.50 3.66 3.31
N ASP A 718 31.48 4.21 2.65
CA ASP A 718 30.06 3.88 2.84
C ASP A 718 29.52 2.92 1.75
N GLY A 719 30.36 2.56 0.78
CA GLY A 719 30.02 1.60 -0.27
C GLY A 719 30.49 2.03 -1.65
N TRP A 720 29.64 1.80 -2.65
CA TRP A 720 29.97 2.00 -4.06
C TRP A 720 29.06 3.04 -4.69
N THR A 721 29.61 3.89 -5.55
CA THR A 721 28.85 4.89 -6.31
C THR A 721 29.23 4.82 -7.79
N VAL A 722 28.25 4.90 -8.67
CA VAL A 722 28.46 5.06 -10.11
C VAL A 722 28.19 6.49 -10.50
N HIS A 723 29.18 7.15 -11.10
CA HIS A 723 29.05 8.48 -11.70
C HIS A 723 28.70 8.32 -13.17
N LEU A 724 27.55 8.87 -13.55
CA LEU A 724 26.98 8.77 -14.88
C LEU A 724 26.99 10.12 -15.57
N THR A 725 27.52 10.17 -16.78
CA THR A 725 27.44 11.37 -17.65
C THR A 725 26.97 10.98 -19.04
N ALA A 726 26.44 11.97 -19.75
CA ALA A 726 26.09 11.85 -21.16
C ALA A 726 26.54 13.13 -21.89
N ASP A 727 26.96 12.99 -23.15
CA ASP A 727 27.33 14.14 -24.00
C ASP A 727 26.11 14.86 -24.61
N ARG A 728 24.96 14.19 -24.61
CA ARG A 728 23.64 14.67 -25.03
C ARG A 728 22.59 14.12 -24.07
N PHE A 729 21.39 14.66 -24.15
CA PHE A 729 20.25 14.19 -23.40
C PHE A 729 19.98 12.71 -23.68
N ALA A 730 19.95 11.88 -22.64
CA ALA A 730 19.68 10.45 -22.74
C ALA A 730 18.38 10.12 -22.00
N GLN A 731 17.46 9.44 -22.68
CA GLN A 731 16.17 9.07 -22.11
C GLN A 731 16.24 7.78 -21.31
N SER A 732 15.64 7.79 -20.10
CA SER A 732 15.43 6.63 -19.25
C SER A 732 16.69 5.78 -19.05
N ALA A 733 17.79 6.48 -18.74
CA ALA A 733 19.04 5.87 -18.36
C ALA A 733 18.86 5.00 -17.11
N HIS A 734 19.43 3.80 -17.15
CA HIS A 734 19.33 2.84 -16.08
C HIS A 734 20.56 1.92 -15.96
N LEU A 735 20.69 1.25 -14.82
CA LEU A 735 21.84 0.47 -14.39
C LEU A 735 21.48 -1.00 -14.21
N VAL A 736 22.21 -1.89 -14.90
CA VAL A 736 22.14 -3.34 -14.68
C VAL A 736 23.42 -3.80 -13.97
N VAL A 737 23.31 -4.09 -12.67
CA VAL A 737 24.45 -4.40 -11.80
C VAL A 737 24.19 -5.67 -10.99
N PRO A 738 24.57 -6.86 -11.51
CA PRO A 738 24.33 -8.12 -10.82
C PRO A 738 24.92 -8.13 -9.40
N GLY A 739 24.13 -8.55 -8.41
CA GLY A 739 24.52 -8.56 -6.99
C GLY A 739 24.39 -7.21 -6.27
N PHE A 740 23.91 -6.16 -6.93
CA PHE A 740 23.77 -4.85 -6.29
C PHE A 740 22.38 -4.27 -6.53
N ALA A 741 21.77 -3.77 -5.45
CA ALA A 741 20.62 -2.87 -5.53
C ALA A 741 21.10 -1.47 -5.92
N VAL A 742 20.38 -0.84 -6.84
CA VAL A 742 20.60 0.55 -7.27
C VAL A 742 19.68 1.48 -6.47
N ALA A 743 20.24 2.55 -5.90
CA ALA A 743 19.47 3.50 -5.11
C ALA A 743 18.48 4.31 -5.96
N ASP A 744 18.86 4.63 -7.19
CA ASP A 744 18.03 5.38 -8.12
C ASP A 744 18.25 4.88 -9.56
N ASP A 745 17.17 4.77 -10.35
CA ASP A 745 17.22 4.16 -11.67
C ASP A 745 16.08 4.64 -12.60
N TRP A 746 16.18 4.39 -13.90
CA TRP A 746 15.16 4.82 -14.89
C TRP A 746 14.92 6.35 -14.87
N PHE A 747 15.97 7.16 -15.02
CA PHE A 747 15.91 8.62 -15.07
C PHE A 747 16.43 9.17 -16.40
N HIS A 748 16.08 10.40 -16.75
CA HIS A 748 16.76 11.09 -17.86
C HIS A 748 18.12 11.65 -17.41
N LEU A 749 19.11 11.59 -18.30
CA LEU A 749 20.41 12.24 -18.11
C LEU A 749 20.47 13.50 -18.98
N VAL A 750 20.81 14.63 -18.34
CA VAL A 750 21.08 15.91 -19.01
C VAL A 750 22.59 16.06 -19.14
N PRO A 751 23.11 16.60 -20.25
CA PRO A 751 24.55 16.78 -20.41
C PRO A 751 25.13 17.83 -19.45
N GLY A 752 26.41 17.64 -19.09
CA GLY A 752 27.22 18.63 -18.39
C GLY A 752 27.34 18.47 -16.87
N GLU A 753 26.48 17.70 -16.21
CA GLU A 753 26.56 17.42 -14.76
C GLU A 753 26.45 15.92 -14.49
N PRO A 754 27.40 15.31 -13.76
CA PRO A 754 27.32 13.90 -13.42
C PRO A 754 26.15 13.61 -12.50
N ARG A 755 25.47 12.47 -12.75
CA ARG A 755 24.51 11.89 -11.81
C ARG A 755 25.18 10.78 -11.01
N HIS A 756 25.06 10.85 -9.69
CA HIS A 756 25.66 9.88 -8.79
C HIS A 756 24.59 8.87 -8.34
N VAL A 757 24.88 7.58 -8.50
CA VAL A 757 23.98 6.50 -8.08
C VAL A 757 24.69 5.58 -7.10
N GLU A 758 24.16 5.49 -5.88
CA GLU A 758 24.65 4.55 -4.87
C GLU A 758 24.28 3.11 -5.24
N LEU A 759 25.20 2.20 -4.98
CA LEU A 759 25.02 0.75 -5.08
C LEU A 759 25.13 0.11 -3.71
N ARG A 760 24.21 -0.80 -3.40
CA ARG A 760 24.21 -1.57 -2.16
C ARG A 760 24.29 -3.07 -2.48
N PRO A 761 25.23 -3.83 -1.91
CA PRO A 761 25.29 -5.27 -2.11
C PRO A 761 23.96 -5.93 -1.70
N LEU A 762 23.47 -6.86 -2.51
CA LEU A 762 22.34 -7.70 -2.13
C LEU A 762 22.78 -8.70 -1.03
N PRO A 763 21.87 -9.20 -0.18
CA PRO A 763 22.22 -10.11 0.92
C PRO A 763 23.06 -11.34 0.53
N GLU A 764 22.84 -11.86 -0.67
CA GLU A 764 23.53 -13.01 -1.27
C GLU A 764 24.90 -12.68 -1.89
N THR A 765 25.26 -11.40 -1.93
CA THR A 765 26.47 -10.92 -2.59
C THR A 765 27.69 -11.12 -1.70
N ALA A 766 28.77 -11.64 -2.27
CA ALA A 766 30.01 -11.86 -1.53
C ALA A 766 30.55 -10.54 -0.95
N VAL A 767 31.11 -10.58 0.25
CA VAL A 767 31.59 -9.39 0.99
C VAL A 767 32.70 -8.64 0.23
N ASP A 768 33.50 -9.36 -0.56
CA ASP A 768 34.58 -8.84 -1.40
C ASP A 768 34.15 -8.62 -2.86
N ALA A 769 32.86 -8.77 -3.18
CA ALA A 769 32.36 -8.52 -4.52
C ALA A 769 32.53 -7.04 -4.88
N ARG A 770 33.21 -6.80 -6.00
CA ARG A 770 33.33 -5.48 -6.62
C ARG A 770 32.23 -5.32 -7.68
N PRO A 771 31.52 -4.19 -7.75
CA PRO A 771 30.46 -4.00 -8.71
C PRO A 771 31.00 -3.90 -10.14
N SER A 772 30.31 -4.57 -11.05
CA SER A 772 30.48 -4.46 -12.49
C SER A 772 29.12 -4.58 -13.14
N GLY A 773 28.90 -3.85 -14.22
CA GLY A 773 27.59 -3.80 -14.84
C GLY A 773 27.56 -3.02 -16.14
N THR A 774 26.36 -2.70 -16.58
CA THR A 774 26.12 -1.89 -17.77
C THR A 774 25.18 -0.75 -17.46
N VAL A 775 25.50 0.43 -18.00
CA VAL A 775 24.55 1.54 -18.12
C VAL A 775 23.88 1.44 -19.48
N ARG A 776 22.56 1.56 -19.50
CA ARG A 776 21.72 1.56 -20.69
C ARG A 776 20.89 2.84 -20.72
N ALA A 777 20.45 3.24 -21.90
CA ALA A 777 19.46 4.30 -22.11
C ALA A 777 18.76 4.03 -23.45
N LEU A 778 17.56 4.59 -23.65
CA LEU A 778 16.81 4.36 -24.88
C LEU A 778 17.57 4.88 -26.10
N ALA A 779 17.49 4.14 -27.21
CA ALA A 779 18.18 4.42 -28.48
C ALA A 779 19.70 4.66 -28.38
N THR A 780 20.33 4.18 -27.30
CA THR A 780 21.74 4.44 -26.99
C THR A 780 22.51 3.14 -26.82
N VAL A 781 23.77 3.12 -27.26
CA VAL A 781 24.64 1.95 -27.09
C VAL A 781 24.99 1.79 -25.60
N PRO A 782 24.76 0.60 -25.00
CA PRO A 782 25.12 0.36 -23.60
C PRO A 782 26.62 0.52 -23.33
N VAL A 783 26.96 1.00 -22.13
CA VAL A 783 28.35 1.19 -21.69
C VAL A 783 28.61 0.32 -20.47
N ALA A 784 29.61 -0.56 -20.58
CA ALA A 784 30.05 -1.40 -19.48
C ALA A 784 30.97 -0.61 -18.53
N PHE A 785 30.88 -0.94 -17.24
CA PHE A 785 31.77 -0.41 -16.21
C PHE A 785 32.17 -1.51 -15.24
N SER A 786 33.29 -1.29 -14.55
CA SER A 786 33.77 -2.19 -13.51
C SER A 786 34.60 -1.41 -12.49
N ALA A 787 34.40 -1.70 -11.21
CA ALA A 787 35.28 -1.25 -10.16
C ALA A 787 36.71 -1.77 -10.40
N LYS A 788 37.69 -0.86 -10.37
CA LYS A 788 39.09 -1.22 -10.48
C LYS A 788 39.55 -1.98 -9.22
N PRO A 789 40.53 -2.91 -9.35
CA PRO A 789 41.05 -3.69 -8.24
C PRO A 789 41.76 -2.87 -7.17
#